data_AF-A0A545SRT3-F1
#
_entry.id   AF-A0A545SRT3-F1
#
_cell.length_a   1.000
_cell.length_b   1.000
_cell.length_c   1.000
_cell.angle_alpha   90.00
_cell.angle_beta   90.00
_cell.angle_gamma   90.00
#
_symmetry.space_group_name_H-M   'P 1'
#
loop_
_entity.id
_entity.type
_entity.pdbx_description
1 polymer ?
#
loop_
_entity_poly.entity_id
_entity_poly.type
_entity_poly.pdbx_seq_one_letter_code
_entity_poly.pdbx_strand_id
1 'polypeptide(L)'
;MTVKEIFETMDYGLAPESATEALDWISAHNGAFGLYINGAMTAPGALFDSRNPATGKVLAQVTQASADDVDAAVAAARKAQKGWAALPGHARAKYLYALARLVQKHSRLFAVLESMDNGKPIRESRDIDIPLVARHFYYHAGMAQLQDAELPDREALGVCGQIIPWNFPLLMLAWKIAPAIAMGNTVVLKPAEYTSLTALLFAQICDEAGLPKGVVNIVTGDGQVGEAIVTHDDINKIAFTGSTNVGRHIRRATAGSGKSLTLELGGKSPYIVFDDADLDSAVEGLVDAIWFNQGQVCCAGSRLIVQEGIADRFYTKLKARMGKLRIGDPLDKSIDVGAVVDPIQHQRITDMVNAGAAEGELYQAPCPLPDQGCFYPPTLITGLSSASTLMQEEIFGPVLAATTFRTPSEAVEIANNTRYGLAASVWSENVNLTLDIAPKLVAGVVWVNGTNMFDAAAGFGGVRESGFGREGGWEGLQAYTKPRGKAVAVKPIAPIAAPKDAKVDALDRTAKFYVGGKQARPDGGYSQAVWSKSGTLLGHVGIANRKDIRNAVEAATGASGWAKTTGHARAQILYYIGENLSARADEFAARIDAMTGGKSGKTEVEAAISRLFTYAAWADKFDGAAKPVPMRGVALAMNEPVGVIGGFCPDEAPLLGLVSLMAPAIAMGNRVILAASQAYPLAATDFYQVLETSDLPGGVVNIVTGDHATLAAPLAGHLGVDAVWSHSGADISATVELESAGNLKRSWVNNAHARDWMGTDGEGKSFLGQATEVKTVWVPYGE
;
A
#
# COMPACT_ATOMS: atom_id res chain seq x y z
N MET A 1 -20.50 5.40 -51.43
CA MET A 1 -20.38 3.94 -51.28
C MET A 1 -21.62 3.29 -51.86
N THR A 2 -21.47 2.40 -52.84
CA THR A 2 -22.57 1.60 -53.40
C THR A 2 -22.92 0.44 -52.46
N VAL A 3 -24.12 -0.14 -52.57
CA VAL A 3 -24.51 -1.33 -51.78
C VAL A 3 -23.51 -2.48 -51.97
N LYS A 4 -23.02 -2.65 -53.21
CA LYS A 4 -21.99 -3.63 -53.54
C LYS A 4 -20.68 -3.36 -52.79
N GLU A 5 -20.20 -2.11 -52.77
CA GLU A 5 -19.00 -1.72 -52.01
C GLU A 5 -19.18 -1.97 -50.51
N ILE A 6 -20.35 -1.69 -49.93
CA ILE A 6 -20.61 -1.94 -48.50
C ILE A 6 -20.58 -3.45 -48.17
N PHE A 7 -21.11 -4.30 -49.06
CA PHE A 7 -21.04 -5.76 -48.88
C PHE A 7 -19.64 -6.32 -49.18
N GLU A 8 -18.85 -5.68 -50.04
CA GLU A 8 -17.48 -6.07 -50.37
C GLU A 8 -16.47 -5.64 -49.30
N THR A 9 -16.62 -4.44 -48.73
CA THR A 9 -15.73 -3.96 -47.65
C THR A 9 -16.18 -4.45 -46.28
N MET A 10 -17.49 -4.67 -46.08
CA MET A 10 -18.09 -4.92 -44.76
C MET A 10 -17.63 -3.90 -43.70
N ASP A 11 -17.34 -2.66 -44.12
CA ASP A 11 -16.88 -1.62 -43.19
C ASP A 11 -17.95 -1.38 -42.13
N TYR A 12 -17.56 -1.55 -40.86
CA TYR A 12 -18.45 -1.27 -39.74
C TYR A 12 -18.82 0.22 -39.74
N GLY A 13 -20.11 0.53 -39.67
CA GLY A 13 -20.56 1.90 -39.41
C GLY A 13 -20.12 2.35 -38.01
N LEU A 14 -19.71 3.61 -37.88
CA LEU A 14 -19.39 4.21 -36.59
C LEU A 14 -20.60 4.15 -35.66
N ALA A 15 -20.38 3.85 -34.38
CA ALA A 15 -21.42 3.81 -33.36
C ALA A 15 -21.10 4.77 -32.19
N PRO A 16 -20.95 6.08 -32.46
CA PRO A 16 -20.59 7.04 -31.43
C PRO A 16 -21.69 7.17 -30.37
N GLU A 17 -21.28 7.28 -29.11
CA GLU A 17 -22.15 7.78 -28.06
C GLU A 17 -22.36 9.28 -28.21
N SER A 18 -23.56 9.75 -27.88
CA SER A 18 -23.85 11.19 -27.89
C SER A 18 -23.15 11.88 -26.72
N ALA A 19 -22.41 12.95 -27.03
CA ALA A 19 -21.81 13.85 -26.04
C ALA A 19 -22.75 14.96 -25.56
N THR A 20 -23.99 15.04 -26.09
CA THR A 20 -24.88 16.20 -25.88
C THR A 20 -25.14 16.46 -24.39
N GLU A 21 -25.52 15.45 -23.61
CA GLU A 21 -25.83 15.63 -22.18
C GLU A 21 -24.60 16.08 -21.37
N ALA A 22 -23.40 15.58 -21.70
CA ALA A 22 -22.16 16.00 -21.07
C ALA A 22 -21.80 17.46 -21.41
N LEU A 23 -21.96 17.85 -22.69
CA LEU A 23 -21.72 19.21 -23.14
C LEU A 23 -22.75 20.21 -22.61
N ASP A 24 -24.01 19.79 -22.48
CA ASP A 24 -25.08 20.58 -21.87
C ASP A 24 -24.79 20.78 -20.37
N TRP A 25 -24.31 19.74 -19.67
CA TRP A 25 -23.89 19.86 -18.28
C TRP A 25 -22.72 20.84 -18.09
N ILE A 26 -21.71 20.78 -18.97
CA ILE A 26 -20.60 21.76 -18.98
C ILE A 26 -21.14 23.17 -19.26
N SER A 27 -22.04 23.32 -20.22
CA SER A 27 -22.62 24.60 -20.63
C SER A 27 -23.50 25.21 -19.53
N ALA A 28 -24.22 24.38 -18.76
CA ALA A 28 -24.99 24.82 -17.60
C ALA A 28 -24.11 25.44 -16.49
N HIS A 29 -22.82 25.12 -16.47
CA HIS A 29 -21.81 25.74 -15.61
C HIS A 29 -21.03 26.85 -16.33
N ASN A 30 -21.54 27.36 -17.45
CA ASN A 30 -20.90 28.37 -18.30
C ASN A 30 -19.49 27.96 -18.79
N GLY A 31 -19.20 26.65 -18.85
CA GLY A 31 -17.90 26.14 -19.26
C GLY A 31 -16.75 26.44 -18.29
N ALA A 32 -17.03 26.95 -17.08
CA ALA A 32 -16.00 27.29 -16.09
C ALA A 32 -16.42 26.82 -14.69
N PHE A 33 -15.58 26.02 -14.04
CA PHE A 33 -15.87 25.40 -12.75
C PHE A 33 -15.08 26.06 -11.62
N GLY A 34 -15.79 26.34 -10.52
CA GLY A 34 -15.20 26.62 -9.22
C GLY A 34 -14.79 25.33 -8.49
N LEU A 35 -14.66 25.43 -7.18
CA LEU A 35 -14.34 24.34 -6.27
C LEU A 35 -15.60 23.91 -5.52
N TYR A 36 -15.72 22.64 -5.13
CA TYR A 36 -16.83 22.20 -4.29
C TYR A 36 -16.42 22.22 -2.82
N ILE A 37 -16.85 23.25 -2.09
CA ILE A 37 -16.47 23.46 -0.69
C ILE A 37 -17.73 23.66 0.14
N ASN A 38 -17.85 22.92 1.24
CA ASN A 38 -18.96 23.05 2.19
C ASN A 38 -20.36 22.88 1.55
N GLY A 39 -20.48 21.96 0.59
CA GLY A 39 -21.76 21.65 -0.06
C GLY A 39 -22.26 22.71 -1.04
N ALA A 40 -21.34 23.43 -1.70
CA ALA A 40 -21.64 24.36 -2.77
C ALA A 40 -20.44 24.51 -3.72
N MET A 41 -20.72 24.77 -5.00
CA MET A 41 -19.70 25.18 -5.97
C MET A 41 -19.35 26.65 -5.74
N THR A 42 -18.06 26.98 -5.61
CA THR A 42 -17.58 28.37 -5.50
C THR A 42 -17.62 29.07 -6.85
N ALA A 43 -17.41 30.39 -6.85
CA ALA A 43 -17.16 31.12 -8.09
C ALA A 43 -15.82 30.64 -8.71
N PRO A 44 -15.72 30.54 -10.05
CA PRO A 44 -14.46 30.23 -10.70
C PRO A 44 -13.35 31.23 -10.34
N GLY A 45 -12.15 30.72 -10.02
CA GLY A 45 -10.97 31.49 -9.61
C GLY A 45 -9.96 31.69 -10.74
N ALA A 46 -8.68 31.45 -10.45
CA ALA A 46 -7.65 31.36 -11.50
C ALA A 46 -7.89 30.09 -12.33
N LEU A 47 -7.94 30.18 -13.65
CA LEU A 47 -8.42 29.10 -14.52
C LEU A 47 -7.29 28.45 -15.35
N PHE A 48 -7.42 27.14 -15.58
CA PHE A 48 -6.67 26.40 -16.58
C PHE A 48 -7.62 25.51 -17.41
N ASP A 49 -7.19 25.11 -18.61
CA ASP A 49 -8.03 24.36 -19.55
C ASP A 49 -7.99 22.85 -19.24
N SER A 50 -9.16 22.22 -19.11
CA SER A 50 -9.33 20.77 -19.32
C SER A 50 -9.59 20.54 -20.81
N ARG A 51 -8.85 19.60 -21.40
CA ARG A 51 -8.87 19.33 -22.85
C ARG A 51 -9.27 17.90 -23.11
N ASN A 52 -10.00 17.69 -24.21
CA ASN A 52 -10.25 16.36 -24.72
C ASN A 52 -9.01 15.86 -25.49
N PRO A 53 -8.31 14.81 -25.03
CA PRO A 53 -7.04 14.40 -25.64
C PRO A 53 -7.19 13.78 -27.03
N ALA A 54 -8.38 13.28 -27.39
CA ALA A 54 -8.65 12.74 -28.72
C ALA A 54 -8.84 13.82 -29.78
N THR A 55 -9.16 15.06 -29.38
CA THR A 55 -9.45 16.16 -30.32
C THR A 55 -8.60 17.42 -30.11
N GLY A 56 -7.93 17.55 -28.95
CA GLY A 56 -7.20 18.74 -28.52
C GLY A 56 -8.09 19.93 -28.10
N LYS A 57 -9.41 19.81 -28.23
CA LYS A 57 -10.36 20.88 -27.92
C LYS A 57 -10.49 21.07 -26.41
N VAL A 58 -10.65 22.32 -25.98
CA VAL A 58 -10.99 22.64 -24.58
C VAL A 58 -12.41 22.16 -24.30
N LEU A 59 -12.58 21.38 -23.24
CA LEU A 59 -13.87 20.94 -22.72
C LEU A 59 -14.45 21.99 -21.78
N ALA A 60 -13.67 22.39 -20.79
CA ALA A 60 -14.04 23.39 -19.80
C ALA A 60 -12.79 24.06 -19.20
N GLN A 61 -13.02 25.14 -18.46
CA GLN A 61 -12.01 25.76 -17.62
C GLN A 61 -12.22 25.35 -16.16
N VAL A 62 -11.14 25.03 -15.46
CA VAL A 62 -11.17 24.53 -14.09
C VAL A 62 -10.33 25.44 -13.20
N THR A 63 -10.78 25.67 -11.97
CA THR A 63 -10.08 26.54 -11.02
C THR A 63 -8.79 25.88 -10.49
N GLN A 64 -7.66 26.57 -10.57
CA GLN A 64 -6.46 26.31 -9.79
C GLN A 64 -6.71 26.82 -8.37
N ALA A 65 -6.91 25.90 -7.42
CA ALA A 65 -7.11 26.27 -6.03
C ALA A 65 -5.87 26.98 -5.45
N SER A 66 -6.12 28.00 -4.66
CA SER A 66 -5.11 28.65 -3.82
C SER A 66 -4.92 27.90 -2.51
N ALA A 67 -3.90 28.28 -1.72
CA ALA A 67 -3.75 27.78 -0.35
C ALA A 67 -4.98 28.12 0.51
N ASP A 68 -5.52 29.34 0.37
CA ASP A 68 -6.72 29.79 1.10
C ASP A 68 -7.95 28.93 0.77
N ASP A 69 -8.06 28.44 -0.47
CA ASP A 69 -9.14 27.52 -0.86
C ASP A 69 -8.99 26.14 -0.19
N VAL A 70 -7.75 25.63 -0.09
CA VAL A 70 -7.46 24.39 0.63
C VAL A 70 -7.78 24.55 2.12
N ASP A 71 -7.37 25.65 2.74
CA ASP A 71 -7.68 25.97 4.14
C ASP A 71 -9.21 26.04 4.36
N ALA A 72 -9.95 26.67 3.45
CA ALA A 72 -11.40 26.73 3.51
C ALA A 72 -12.05 25.33 3.38
N ALA A 73 -11.55 24.48 2.48
CA ALA A 73 -12.01 23.11 2.30
C ALA A 73 -11.74 22.24 3.55
N VAL A 74 -10.54 22.34 4.13
CA VAL A 74 -10.17 21.61 5.35
C VAL A 74 -10.97 22.09 6.54
N ALA A 75 -11.17 23.40 6.70
CA ALA A 75 -12.00 23.97 7.76
C ALA A 75 -13.46 23.49 7.66
N ALA A 76 -14.03 23.42 6.46
CA ALA A 76 -15.37 22.87 6.22
C ALA A 76 -15.45 21.39 6.58
N ALA A 77 -14.47 20.59 6.14
CA ALA A 77 -14.36 19.18 6.47
C ALA A 77 -14.29 18.96 8.00
N ARG A 78 -13.39 19.69 8.67
CA ARG A 78 -13.20 19.62 10.12
C ARG A 78 -14.49 19.96 10.87
N LYS A 79 -15.21 20.99 10.44
CA LYS A 79 -16.49 21.41 11.05
C LYS A 79 -17.58 20.33 10.91
N ALA A 80 -17.65 19.66 9.75
CA ALA A 80 -18.65 18.63 9.49
C ALA A 80 -18.35 17.30 10.20
N GLN A 81 -17.07 16.98 10.43
CA GLN A 81 -16.61 15.64 10.81
C GLN A 81 -17.23 15.11 12.11
N LYS A 82 -17.28 15.93 13.16
CA LYS A 82 -17.85 15.48 14.44
C LYS A 82 -19.32 15.11 14.32
N GLY A 83 -20.09 15.88 13.55
CA GLY A 83 -21.51 15.59 13.28
C GLY A 83 -21.68 14.34 12.44
N TRP A 84 -20.84 14.16 11.42
CA TRP A 84 -20.87 12.99 10.54
C TRP A 84 -20.51 11.68 11.27
N ALA A 85 -19.45 11.69 12.08
CA ALA A 85 -19.04 10.52 12.87
C ALA A 85 -20.06 10.15 13.97
N ALA A 86 -20.79 11.13 14.50
CA ALA A 86 -21.82 10.90 15.52
C ALA A 86 -23.12 10.30 14.96
N LEU A 87 -23.33 10.33 13.63
CA LEU A 87 -24.46 9.62 13.03
C LEU A 87 -24.33 8.12 13.29
N PRO A 88 -25.45 7.39 13.53
CA PRO A 88 -25.43 5.94 13.52
C PRO A 88 -24.91 5.42 12.18
N GLY A 89 -24.21 4.28 12.19
CA GLY A 89 -23.71 3.64 10.96
C GLY A 89 -24.78 3.51 9.86
N HIS A 90 -26.02 3.19 10.27
CA HIS A 90 -27.20 3.14 9.39
C HIS A 90 -27.50 4.46 8.65
N ALA A 91 -27.33 5.60 9.31
CA ALA A 91 -27.59 6.90 8.68
C ALA A 91 -26.50 7.21 7.64
N ARG A 92 -25.22 6.92 7.93
CA ARG A 92 -24.14 7.05 6.94
C ARG A 92 -24.34 6.11 5.75
N ALA A 93 -24.75 4.86 6.01
CA ALA A 93 -25.04 3.86 5.00
C ALA A 93 -26.09 4.32 3.98
N LYS A 94 -27.14 5.03 4.42
CA LYS A 94 -28.17 5.58 3.52
C LYS A 94 -27.60 6.58 2.50
N TYR A 95 -26.68 7.44 2.92
CA TYR A 95 -26.02 8.39 2.01
C TYR A 95 -25.12 7.69 1.00
N LEU A 96 -24.30 6.72 1.44
CA LEU A 96 -23.46 5.90 0.55
C LEU A 96 -24.32 5.14 -0.48
N TYR A 97 -25.43 4.55 -0.04
CA TYR A 97 -26.39 3.90 -0.93
C TYR A 97 -27.02 4.88 -1.92
N ALA A 98 -27.39 6.09 -1.48
CA ALA A 98 -27.94 7.12 -2.35
C ALA A 98 -26.92 7.57 -3.41
N LEU A 99 -25.65 7.76 -3.04
CA LEU A 99 -24.56 8.05 -3.97
C LEU A 99 -24.40 6.93 -5.01
N ALA A 100 -24.41 5.66 -4.59
CA ALA A 100 -24.36 4.53 -5.51
C ALA A 100 -25.52 4.55 -6.52
N ARG A 101 -26.74 4.88 -6.06
CA ARG A 101 -27.93 5.01 -6.91
C ARG A 101 -27.85 6.18 -7.87
N LEU A 102 -27.25 7.30 -7.47
CA LEU A 102 -27.07 8.47 -8.32
C LEU A 102 -25.99 8.24 -9.38
N VAL A 103 -24.90 7.53 -9.04
CA VAL A 103 -23.92 7.07 -10.02
C VAL A 103 -24.60 6.18 -11.07
N GLN A 104 -25.45 5.24 -10.66
CA GLN A 104 -26.19 4.39 -11.61
C GLN A 104 -27.17 5.18 -12.47
N LYS A 105 -27.94 6.09 -11.86
CA LYS A 105 -28.90 6.96 -12.55
C LYS A 105 -28.21 7.78 -13.65
N HIS A 106 -27.06 8.37 -13.33
CA HIS A 106 -26.29 9.23 -14.22
C HIS A 106 -25.14 8.49 -14.92
N SER A 107 -25.19 7.15 -14.98
CA SER A 107 -24.06 6.31 -15.40
C SER A 107 -23.55 6.62 -16.81
N ARG A 108 -24.47 6.89 -17.74
CA ARG A 108 -24.13 7.27 -19.12
C ARG A 108 -23.43 8.63 -19.19
N LEU A 109 -23.93 9.62 -18.44
CA LEU A 109 -23.32 10.95 -18.35
C LEU A 109 -21.91 10.86 -17.79
N PHE A 110 -21.72 10.14 -16.67
CA PHE A 110 -20.40 9.91 -16.11
C PHE A 110 -19.46 9.22 -17.10
N ALA A 111 -19.91 8.16 -17.77
CA ALA A 111 -19.06 7.42 -18.69
C ALA A 111 -18.61 8.26 -19.90
N VAL A 112 -19.52 9.03 -20.49
CA VAL A 112 -19.22 9.92 -21.62
C VAL A 112 -18.27 11.03 -21.20
N LEU A 113 -18.51 11.65 -20.04
CA LEU A 113 -17.64 12.69 -19.50
C LEU A 113 -16.24 12.16 -19.18
N GLU A 114 -16.14 10.96 -18.59
CA GLU A 114 -14.86 10.29 -18.31
C GLU A 114 -14.08 10.04 -19.61
N SER A 115 -14.72 9.50 -20.65
CA SER A 115 -14.07 9.24 -21.95
C SER A 115 -13.63 10.54 -22.65
N MET A 116 -14.39 11.61 -22.52
CA MET A 116 -14.03 12.91 -23.09
C MET A 116 -12.84 13.55 -22.37
N ASP A 117 -12.82 13.52 -21.04
CA ASP A 117 -11.81 14.18 -20.20
C ASP A 117 -10.50 13.38 -20.13
N ASN A 118 -10.57 12.04 -20.12
CA ASN A 118 -9.41 11.15 -20.00
C ASN A 118 -8.89 10.60 -21.34
N GLY A 119 -9.77 10.36 -22.32
CA GLY A 119 -9.40 9.74 -23.60
C GLY A 119 -9.63 8.23 -23.70
N LYS A 120 -10.04 7.56 -22.62
CA LYS A 120 -10.38 6.12 -22.64
C LYS A 120 -11.63 5.78 -23.46
N PRO A 121 -11.68 4.59 -24.10
CA PRO A 121 -12.85 4.12 -24.81
C PRO A 121 -14.10 4.12 -23.95
N ILE A 122 -15.21 4.57 -24.52
CA ILE A 122 -16.50 4.64 -23.83
C ILE A 122 -17.03 3.29 -23.38
N ARG A 123 -16.59 2.21 -24.05
CA ARG A 123 -16.89 0.83 -23.64
C ARG A 123 -16.27 0.52 -22.27
N GLU A 124 -15.01 0.89 -22.05
CA GLU A 124 -14.35 0.74 -20.76
C GLU A 124 -15.05 1.55 -19.67
N SER A 125 -15.28 2.86 -19.91
CA SER A 125 -15.95 3.70 -18.91
C SER A 125 -17.32 3.13 -18.53
N ARG A 126 -18.12 2.70 -19.51
CA ARG A 126 -19.48 2.19 -19.29
C ARG A 126 -19.52 0.82 -18.62
N ASP A 127 -18.64 -0.09 -19.02
CA ASP A 127 -18.76 -1.49 -18.66
C ASP A 127 -17.88 -1.86 -17.45
N ILE A 128 -16.89 -1.02 -17.10
CA ILE A 128 -15.92 -1.28 -16.02
C ILE A 128 -15.91 -0.15 -14.99
N ASP A 129 -15.46 1.05 -15.35
CA ASP A 129 -15.24 2.15 -14.38
C ASP A 129 -16.50 2.50 -13.60
N ILE A 130 -17.58 2.89 -14.30
CA ILE A 130 -18.80 3.38 -13.67
C ILE A 130 -19.51 2.28 -12.86
N PRO A 131 -19.65 1.03 -13.36
CA PRO A 131 -20.17 -0.07 -12.55
C PRO A 131 -19.35 -0.32 -11.28
N LEU A 132 -18.01 -0.27 -11.35
CA LEU A 132 -17.16 -0.44 -10.18
C LEU A 132 -17.28 0.73 -9.20
N VAL A 133 -17.44 1.96 -9.67
CA VAL A 133 -17.75 3.13 -8.80
C VAL A 133 -19.03 2.86 -8.01
N ALA A 134 -20.12 2.50 -8.68
CA ALA A 134 -21.38 2.19 -8.02
C ALA A 134 -21.22 1.03 -7.02
N ARG A 135 -20.50 -0.04 -7.41
CA ARG A 135 -20.18 -1.19 -6.56
C ARG A 135 -19.43 -0.78 -5.29
N HIS A 136 -18.46 0.13 -5.37
CA HIS A 136 -17.71 0.61 -4.21
C HIS A 136 -18.59 1.34 -3.21
N PHE A 137 -19.45 2.25 -3.67
CA PHE A 137 -20.39 2.95 -2.79
C PHE A 137 -21.44 2.00 -2.19
N TYR A 138 -21.96 1.04 -2.95
CA TYR A 138 -22.87 0.02 -2.43
C TYR A 138 -22.23 -0.85 -1.35
N TYR A 139 -21.04 -1.37 -1.61
CA TYR A 139 -20.34 -2.24 -0.67
C TYR A 139 -20.01 -1.50 0.62
N HIS A 140 -19.48 -0.29 0.51
CA HIS A 140 -19.10 0.51 1.69
C HIS A 140 -20.30 1.07 2.45
N ALA A 141 -21.50 1.17 1.84
CA ALA A 141 -22.74 1.41 2.58
C ALA A 141 -23.00 0.29 3.61
N GLY A 142 -22.79 -0.98 3.23
CA GLY A 142 -22.86 -2.11 4.14
C GLY A 142 -21.81 -2.05 5.24
N MET A 143 -20.59 -1.60 4.92
CA MET A 143 -19.53 -1.44 5.90
C MET A 143 -19.82 -0.35 6.93
N ALA A 144 -20.40 0.78 6.51
CA ALA A 144 -20.88 1.80 7.44
C ALA A 144 -21.95 1.26 8.39
N GLN A 145 -22.88 0.44 7.87
CA GLN A 145 -23.94 -0.20 8.65
C GLN A 145 -23.39 -1.17 9.72
N LEU A 146 -22.30 -1.87 9.43
CA LEU A 146 -21.72 -2.91 10.29
C LEU A 146 -20.59 -2.42 11.22
N GLN A 147 -20.08 -1.20 11.02
CA GLN A 147 -18.90 -0.71 11.74
C GLN A 147 -19.00 -0.89 13.27
N ASP A 148 -20.10 -0.49 13.90
CA ASP A 148 -20.21 -0.52 15.36
C ASP A 148 -20.24 -1.95 15.93
N ALA A 149 -20.70 -2.92 15.13
CA ALA A 149 -20.76 -4.34 15.52
C ALA A 149 -19.43 -5.06 15.29
N GLU A 150 -18.79 -4.80 14.15
CA GLU A 150 -17.59 -5.53 13.71
C GLU A 150 -16.28 -4.85 14.13
N LEU A 151 -16.30 -3.53 14.38
CA LEU A 151 -15.16 -2.71 14.80
C LEU A 151 -15.49 -1.82 16.02
N PRO A 152 -16.00 -2.39 17.13
CA PRO A 152 -16.49 -1.61 18.29
C PRO A 152 -15.38 -0.80 19.00
N ASP A 153 -14.13 -1.25 18.89
CA ASP A 153 -12.93 -0.62 19.44
C ASP A 153 -12.36 0.49 18.55
N ARG A 154 -12.97 0.76 17.39
CA ARG A 154 -12.46 1.70 16.39
C ARG A 154 -13.33 2.94 16.26
N GLU A 155 -12.68 4.06 15.94
CA GLU A 155 -13.32 5.32 15.59
C GLU A 155 -12.66 5.99 14.38
N ALA A 156 -13.36 6.94 13.77
CA ALA A 156 -12.87 7.72 12.63
C ALA A 156 -11.52 8.41 12.96
N LEU A 157 -10.65 8.52 11.96
CA LEU A 157 -9.41 9.30 12.08
C LEU A 157 -9.70 10.80 12.19
N GLY A 158 -10.62 11.30 11.36
CA GLY A 158 -10.98 12.71 11.27
C GLY A 158 -11.11 13.18 9.83
N VAL A 159 -10.30 14.17 9.42
CA VAL A 159 -10.27 14.69 8.04
C VAL A 159 -9.24 13.94 7.22
N CYS A 160 -9.62 13.48 6.03
CA CYS A 160 -8.75 12.81 5.07
C CYS A 160 -8.44 13.73 3.87
N GLY A 161 -7.17 14.05 3.67
CA GLY A 161 -6.66 14.60 2.42
C GLY A 161 -6.42 13.49 1.40
N GLN A 162 -6.98 13.62 0.21
CA GLN A 162 -6.99 12.56 -0.80
C GLN A 162 -6.53 13.09 -2.15
N ILE A 163 -5.57 12.44 -2.77
CA ILE A 163 -4.99 12.86 -4.06
C ILE A 163 -4.96 11.65 -4.97
N ILE A 164 -5.55 11.78 -6.14
CA ILE A 164 -5.76 10.66 -7.08
C ILE A 164 -5.14 10.94 -8.45
N PRO A 165 -4.77 9.90 -9.20
CA PRO A 165 -4.19 10.01 -10.54
C PRO A 165 -5.28 10.21 -11.59
N TRP A 166 -4.83 10.37 -12.84
CA TRP A 166 -5.67 10.69 -13.99
C TRP A 166 -6.20 9.49 -14.76
N ASN A 167 -5.74 8.27 -14.48
CA ASN A 167 -6.02 7.11 -15.34
C ASN A 167 -7.41 6.49 -15.14
N PHE A 168 -7.90 6.46 -13.90
CA PHE A 168 -9.29 6.08 -13.60
C PHE A 168 -9.92 7.12 -12.67
N PRO A 169 -10.18 8.35 -13.15
CA PRO A 169 -10.52 9.50 -12.30
C PRO A 169 -11.66 9.20 -11.31
N LEU A 170 -12.82 8.75 -11.79
CA LEU A 170 -13.97 8.53 -10.93
C LEU A 170 -13.85 7.26 -10.09
N LEU A 171 -13.25 6.20 -10.63
CA LEU A 171 -13.02 4.96 -9.88
C LEU A 171 -12.04 5.17 -8.72
N MET A 172 -10.95 5.92 -8.95
CA MET A 172 -10.00 6.28 -7.90
C MET A 172 -10.65 7.18 -6.86
N LEU A 173 -11.52 8.12 -7.27
CA LEU A 173 -12.34 8.88 -6.33
C LEU A 173 -13.19 7.95 -5.45
N ALA A 174 -13.84 6.95 -6.03
CA ALA A 174 -14.66 6.00 -5.29
C ALA A 174 -13.84 5.16 -4.29
N TRP A 175 -12.66 4.69 -4.69
CA TRP A 175 -11.73 3.95 -3.83
C TRP A 175 -11.29 4.75 -2.60
N LYS A 176 -11.22 6.09 -2.72
CA LYS A 176 -10.81 6.98 -1.63
C LYS A 176 -11.98 7.46 -0.77
N ILE A 177 -13.05 7.97 -1.39
CA ILE A 177 -14.16 8.61 -0.68
C ILE A 177 -15.03 7.57 0.03
N ALA A 178 -15.39 6.48 -0.64
CA ALA A 178 -16.35 5.50 -0.11
C ALA A 178 -15.93 4.90 1.25
N PRO A 179 -14.70 4.34 1.43
CA PRO A 179 -14.28 3.84 2.73
C PRO A 179 -14.11 4.96 3.77
N ALA A 180 -13.64 6.15 3.37
CA ALA A 180 -13.43 7.26 4.28
C ALA A 180 -14.74 7.68 4.97
N ILE A 181 -15.77 7.98 4.17
CA ILE A 181 -17.05 8.46 4.72
C ILE A 181 -17.85 7.33 5.38
N ALA A 182 -17.66 6.07 4.95
CA ALA A 182 -18.25 4.92 5.64
C ALA A 182 -17.77 4.82 7.09
N MET A 183 -16.48 5.01 7.32
CA MET A 183 -15.84 4.99 8.64
C MET A 183 -15.98 6.30 9.43
N GLY A 184 -16.85 7.22 8.99
CA GLY A 184 -17.14 8.46 9.72
C GLY A 184 -16.11 9.58 9.54
N ASN A 185 -15.23 9.49 8.53
CA ASN A 185 -14.32 10.58 8.17
C ASN A 185 -14.99 11.56 7.21
N THR A 186 -14.40 12.75 7.07
CA THR A 186 -14.72 13.71 6.02
C THR A 186 -13.52 13.88 5.10
N VAL A 187 -13.73 14.36 3.88
CA VAL A 187 -12.69 14.34 2.84
C VAL A 187 -12.47 15.72 2.22
N VAL A 188 -11.20 15.98 1.89
CA VAL A 188 -10.77 16.99 0.92
C VAL A 188 -10.02 16.24 -0.17
N LEU A 189 -10.62 16.13 -1.36
CA LEU A 189 -10.07 15.37 -2.46
C LEU A 189 -9.62 16.29 -3.60
N LYS A 190 -8.46 15.99 -4.18
CA LYS A 190 -7.93 16.63 -5.39
C LYS A 190 -7.83 15.63 -6.55
N PRO A 191 -8.68 15.75 -7.60
CA PRO A 191 -8.54 14.95 -8.81
C PRO A 191 -7.31 15.40 -9.61
N ALA A 192 -6.75 14.55 -10.47
CA ALA A 192 -5.61 14.95 -11.29
C ALA A 192 -5.95 16.13 -12.22
N GLU A 193 -4.94 16.97 -12.49
CA GLU A 193 -5.10 18.22 -13.26
C GLU A 193 -5.77 17.98 -14.62
N TYR A 194 -5.37 16.91 -15.32
CA TYR A 194 -5.86 16.59 -16.65
C TYR A 194 -7.28 16.00 -16.69
N THR A 195 -7.85 15.60 -15.55
CA THR A 195 -9.07 14.76 -15.51
C THR A 195 -9.97 15.09 -14.32
N SER A 196 -10.43 16.33 -14.26
CA SER A 196 -11.17 16.86 -13.10
C SER A 196 -12.69 16.80 -13.25
N LEU A 197 -13.23 16.61 -14.45
CA LEU A 197 -14.65 16.88 -14.72
C LEU A 197 -15.61 15.89 -14.05
N THR A 198 -15.28 14.60 -14.01
CA THR A 198 -16.15 13.61 -13.36
C THR A 198 -16.13 13.72 -11.83
N ALA A 199 -15.03 14.21 -11.23
CA ALA A 199 -15.01 14.56 -9.81
C ALA A 199 -15.92 15.77 -9.51
N LEU A 200 -15.95 16.77 -10.39
CA LEU A 200 -16.86 17.92 -10.28
C LEU A 200 -18.32 17.53 -10.50
N LEU A 201 -18.61 16.59 -11.41
CA LEU A 201 -19.93 16.00 -11.54
C LEU A 201 -20.31 15.17 -10.30
N PHE A 202 -19.35 14.48 -9.68
CA PHE A 202 -19.57 13.77 -8.41
C PHE A 202 -19.98 14.72 -7.28
N ALA A 203 -19.40 15.93 -7.22
CA ALA A 203 -19.82 16.97 -6.28
C ALA A 203 -21.30 17.35 -6.45
N GLN A 204 -21.81 17.46 -7.68
CA GLN A 204 -23.25 17.72 -7.90
C GLN A 204 -24.12 16.60 -7.32
N ILE A 205 -23.76 15.33 -7.52
CA ILE A 205 -24.57 14.23 -6.97
C ILE A 205 -24.47 14.13 -5.44
N CYS A 206 -23.44 14.70 -4.81
CA CYS A 206 -23.39 14.84 -3.36
C CYS A 206 -24.53 15.75 -2.86
N ASP A 207 -24.83 16.83 -3.59
CA ASP A 207 -25.96 17.70 -3.29
C ASP A 207 -27.29 16.99 -3.56
N GLU A 208 -27.43 16.28 -4.69
CA GLU A 208 -28.63 15.48 -5.00
C GLU A 208 -28.88 14.37 -3.96
N ALA A 209 -27.81 13.80 -3.38
CA ALA A 209 -27.90 12.82 -2.29
C ALA A 209 -28.30 13.44 -0.94
N GLY A 210 -28.31 14.78 -0.83
CA GLY A 210 -28.52 15.51 0.41
C GLY A 210 -27.38 15.30 1.42
N LEU A 211 -26.15 15.02 0.94
CA LEU A 211 -25.01 14.76 1.80
C LEU A 211 -24.75 15.97 2.72
N PRO A 212 -24.47 15.78 4.02
CA PRO A 212 -24.22 16.92 4.90
C PRO A 212 -23.07 17.78 4.41
N LYS A 213 -23.27 19.11 4.44
CA LYS A 213 -22.30 20.10 3.97
C LYS A 213 -20.94 19.90 4.63
N GLY A 214 -19.89 19.88 3.80
CA GLY A 214 -18.50 19.72 4.23
C GLY A 214 -18.05 18.26 4.42
N VAL A 215 -18.93 17.26 4.32
CA VAL A 215 -18.50 15.85 4.40
C VAL A 215 -17.57 15.47 3.25
N VAL A 216 -17.89 15.97 2.05
CA VAL A 216 -17.05 15.89 0.85
C VAL A 216 -16.73 17.32 0.41
N ASN A 217 -15.45 17.56 0.11
CA ASN A 217 -14.96 18.79 -0.51
C ASN A 217 -14.01 18.38 -1.64
N ILE A 218 -14.16 19.02 -2.80
CA ILE A 218 -13.35 18.73 -3.99
C ILE A 218 -12.68 20.04 -4.42
N VAL A 219 -11.34 20.02 -4.44
CA VAL A 219 -10.52 21.14 -4.91
C VAL A 219 -9.69 20.70 -6.10
N THR A 220 -9.52 21.57 -7.08
CA THR A 220 -8.81 21.27 -8.33
C THR A 220 -7.52 22.08 -8.43
N GLY A 221 -6.58 21.62 -9.25
CA GLY A 221 -5.32 22.31 -9.50
C GLY A 221 -4.16 21.35 -9.75
N ASP A 222 -2.95 21.86 -9.82
CA ASP A 222 -1.71 21.12 -10.09
C ASP A 222 -1.16 20.37 -8.86
N GLY A 223 0.14 20.03 -8.87
CA GLY A 223 0.83 19.39 -7.76
C GLY A 223 0.95 20.27 -6.51
N GLN A 224 0.96 21.60 -6.64
CA GLN A 224 1.12 22.53 -5.51
C GLN A 224 -0.11 22.48 -4.59
N VAL A 225 -1.31 22.35 -5.16
CA VAL A 225 -2.54 22.11 -4.39
C VAL A 225 -2.48 20.78 -3.64
N GLY A 226 -1.92 19.74 -4.28
CA GLY A 226 -1.68 18.46 -3.63
C GLY A 226 -0.73 18.58 -2.43
N GLU A 227 0.37 19.32 -2.58
CA GLU A 227 1.32 19.57 -1.48
C GLU A 227 0.70 20.38 -0.34
N ALA A 228 -0.13 21.38 -0.64
CA ALA A 228 -0.89 22.12 0.36
C ALA A 228 -1.81 21.19 1.19
N ILE A 229 -2.52 20.26 0.54
CA ILE A 229 -3.33 19.23 1.23
C ILE A 229 -2.45 18.32 2.10
N VAL A 230 -1.31 17.86 1.58
CA VAL A 230 -0.41 16.94 2.29
C VAL A 230 0.15 17.55 3.57
N THR A 231 0.52 18.83 3.49
CA THR A 231 1.21 19.54 4.58
C THR A 231 0.26 20.20 5.58
N HIS A 232 -1.02 20.37 5.25
CA HIS A 232 -2.00 21.02 6.14
C HIS A 232 -2.12 20.31 7.50
N ASP A 233 -2.03 21.07 8.60
CA ASP A 233 -1.98 20.55 9.97
C ASP A 233 -3.30 19.91 10.43
N ASP A 234 -4.44 20.47 10.01
CA ASP A 234 -5.76 19.92 10.32
C ASP A 234 -6.18 18.71 9.47
N ILE A 235 -5.28 18.05 8.74
CA ILE A 235 -5.57 16.77 8.09
C ILE A 235 -5.02 15.63 8.94
N ASN A 236 -5.84 14.58 9.17
CA ASN A 236 -5.47 13.43 9.99
C ASN A 236 -4.97 12.23 9.17
N LYS A 237 -5.34 12.17 7.89
CA LYS A 237 -4.93 11.09 6.98
C LYS A 237 -4.61 11.64 5.60
N ILE A 238 -3.53 11.16 5.01
CA ILE A 238 -3.25 11.27 3.58
C ILE A 238 -3.47 9.91 2.92
N ALA A 239 -4.25 9.90 1.85
CA ALA A 239 -4.38 8.76 0.95
C ALA A 239 -4.01 9.22 -0.47
N PHE A 240 -2.92 8.67 -1.00
CA PHE A 240 -2.37 9.06 -2.29
C PHE A 240 -2.27 7.88 -3.24
N THR A 241 -2.68 8.09 -4.48
CA THR A 241 -2.34 7.19 -5.58
C THR A 241 -1.61 7.95 -6.68
N GLY A 242 -0.50 7.42 -7.16
CA GLY A 242 0.30 8.06 -8.20
C GLY A 242 1.74 7.55 -8.28
N SER A 243 2.67 8.38 -8.74
CA SER A 243 4.05 7.91 -8.94
C SER A 243 4.80 7.67 -7.62
N THR A 244 5.72 6.69 -7.65
CA THR A 244 6.56 6.35 -6.50
C THR A 244 7.40 7.54 -6.01
N ASN A 245 7.90 8.38 -6.92
CA ASN A 245 8.70 9.55 -6.55
C ASN A 245 7.90 10.58 -5.76
N VAL A 246 6.64 10.82 -6.13
CA VAL A 246 5.73 11.67 -5.37
C VAL A 246 5.38 11.01 -4.04
N GLY A 247 5.14 9.70 -4.01
CA GLY A 247 4.93 8.94 -2.76
C GLY A 247 6.08 9.10 -1.75
N ARG A 248 7.34 9.05 -2.21
CA ARG A 248 8.52 9.35 -1.37
C ARG A 248 8.50 10.78 -0.84
N HIS A 249 8.17 11.74 -1.69
CA HIS A 249 8.08 13.14 -1.28
C HIS A 249 7.00 13.33 -0.20
N ILE A 250 5.81 12.75 -0.39
CA ILE A 250 4.71 12.78 0.58
C ILE A 250 5.12 12.13 1.91
N ARG A 251 5.79 10.97 1.89
CA ARG A 251 6.26 10.32 3.14
C ARG A 251 7.22 11.23 3.91
N ARG A 252 8.12 11.94 3.22
CA ARG A 252 9.03 12.91 3.85
C ARG A 252 8.29 14.13 4.40
N ALA A 253 7.37 14.70 3.62
CA ALA A 253 6.59 15.88 4.01
C ALA A 253 5.66 15.63 5.21
N THR A 254 5.22 14.38 5.39
CA THR A 254 4.33 13.97 6.50
C THR A 254 5.08 13.39 7.71
N ALA A 255 6.41 13.24 7.64
CA ALA A 255 7.19 12.62 8.70
C ALA A 255 7.08 13.41 10.02
N GLY A 256 6.73 12.73 11.12
CA GLY A 256 6.57 13.32 12.44
C GLY A 256 5.24 14.06 12.67
N SER A 257 4.38 14.17 11.66
CA SER A 257 3.10 14.88 11.79
C SER A 257 2.01 14.10 12.52
N GLY A 258 2.22 12.80 12.77
CA GLY A 258 1.21 11.90 13.32
C GLY A 258 0.06 11.55 12.35
N LYS A 259 0.13 12.00 11.09
CA LYS A 259 -0.86 11.68 10.05
C LYS A 259 -0.82 10.19 9.71
N SER A 260 -1.99 9.57 9.56
CA SER A 260 -2.09 8.27 8.89
C SER A 260 -1.76 8.42 7.41
N LEU A 261 -1.08 7.44 6.82
CA LEU A 261 -0.65 7.49 5.42
C LEU A 261 -0.94 6.16 4.71
N THR A 262 -1.52 6.26 3.52
CA THR A 262 -1.65 5.14 2.56
C THR A 262 -1.12 5.62 1.23
N LEU A 263 -0.28 4.79 0.59
CA LEU A 263 0.36 5.08 -0.68
C LEU A 263 0.13 3.91 -1.63
N GLU A 264 -0.57 4.16 -2.72
CA GLU A 264 -0.72 3.22 -3.84
C GLU A 264 0.09 3.73 -5.03
N LEU A 265 1.22 3.09 -5.32
CA LEU A 265 2.24 3.66 -6.20
C LEU A 265 2.41 2.86 -7.50
N GLY A 266 3.50 3.11 -8.22
CA GLY A 266 3.77 2.47 -9.51
C GLY A 266 3.91 0.95 -9.40
N GLY A 267 3.71 0.27 -10.53
CA GLY A 267 3.84 -1.18 -10.62
C GLY A 267 4.21 -1.63 -12.02
N LYS A 268 5.34 -2.34 -12.16
CA LYS A 268 5.70 -3.04 -13.40
C LYS A 268 5.23 -4.50 -13.35
N SER A 269 3.91 -4.65 -13.22
CA SER A 269 3.25 -5.92 -12.89
C SER A 269 3.56 -7.02 -13.91
N PRO A 270 4.10 -8.19 -13.49
CA PRO A 270 4.45 -9.28 -14.38
C PRO A 270 3.22 -10.07 -14.84
N TYR A 271 3.29 -10.53 -16.10
CA TYR A 271 2.30 -11.41 -16.72
C TYR A 271 3.01 -12.69 -17.17
N ILE A 272 2.81 -13.77 -16.42
CA ILE A 272 3.58 -15.01 -16.56
C ILE A 272 2.76 -16.04 -17.32
N VAL A 273 3.29 -16.56 -18.43
CA VAL A 273 2.62 -17.56 -19.28
C VAL A 273 3.47 -18.82 -19.36
N PHE A 274 2.96 -19.92 -18.79
CA PHE A 274 3.60 -21.23 -18.81
C PHE A 274 3.26 -22.03 -20.08
N ASP A 275 4.06 -23.05 -20.38
CA ASP A 275 3.94 -23.89 -21.59
C ASP A 275 2.57 -24.57 -21.74
N ASP A 276 1.88 -24.81 -20.62
CA ASP A 276 0.57 -25.47 -20.55
C ASP A 276 -0.60 -24.49 -20.37
N ALA A 277 -0.37 -23.18 -20.49
CA ALA A 277 -1.44 -22.19 -20.45
C ALA A 277 -2.40 -22.33 -21.63
N ASP A 278 -3.67 -21.98 -21.42
CA ASP A 278 -4.57 -21.62 -22.52
C ASP A 278 -4.04 -20.35 -23.21
N LEU A 279 -3.31 -20.55 -24.31
CA LEU A 279 -2.65 -19.47 -25.04
C LEU A 279 -3.65 -18.47 -25.63
N ASP A 280 -4.85 -18.91 -26.02
CA ASP A 280 -5.82 -18.01 -26.62
C ASP A 280 -6.42 -17.11 -25.53
N SER A 281 -6.83 -17.69 -24.40
CA SER A 281 -7.31 -16.91 -23.25
C SER A 281 -6.23 -15.98 -22.67
N ALA A 282 -4.98 -16.43 -22.58
CA ALA A 282 -3.86 -15.60 -22.12
C ALA A 282 -3.54 -14.46 -23.11
N VAL A 283 -3.66 -14.69 -24.42
CA VAL A 283 -3.49 -13.59 -25.40
C VAL A 283 -4.62 -12.58 -25.29
N GLU A 284 -5.89 -13.02 -25.24
CA GLU A 284 -7.02 -12.08 -25.09
C GLU A 284 -6.94 -11.32 -23.76
N GLY A 285 -6.66 -12.00 -22.66
CA GLY A 285 -6.51 -11.37 -21.35
C GLY A 285 -5.36 -10.36 -21.29
N LEU A 286 -4.25 -10.63 -21.98
CA LEU A 286 -3.14 -9.68 -22.08
C LEU A 286 -3.50 -8.47 -22.95
N VAL A 287 -4.22 -8.72 -24.05
CA VAL A 287 -4.68 -7.64 -24.93
C VAL A 287 -5.60 -6.69 -24.18
N ASP A 288 -6.55 -7.25 -23.44
CA ASP A 288 -7.49 -6.53 -22.55
C ASP A 288 -6.83 -6.00 -21.26
N ALA A 289 -5.53 -6.18 -21.05
CA ALA A 289 -4.82 -5.61 -19.90
C ALA A 289 -3.88 -4.47 -20.27
N ILE A 290 -3.21 -4.60 -21.43
CA ILE A 290 -2.24 -3.61 -21.92
C ILE A 290 -2.87 -2.54 -22.77
N TRP A 291 -3.83 -2.90 -23.61
CA TRP A 291 -4.46 -1.93 -24.51
C TRP A 291 -5.79 -1.40 -23.95
N PHE A 292 -6.31 -2.10 -22.94
CA PHE A 292 -7.21 -1.53 -21.94
C PHE A 292 -6.61 -0.27 -21.31
N ASN A 293 -7.41 0.78 -21.26
CA ASN A 293 -6.99 2.13 -20.87
C ASN A 293 -5.61 2.52 -21.44
N GLN A 294 -5.31 2.13 -22.68
CA GLN A 294 -4.03 2.34 -23.40
C GLN A 294 -2.79 2.13 -22.51
N GLY A 295 -2.83 1.11 -21.63
CA GLY A 295 -1.70 0.70 -20.78
C GLY A 295 -1.40 1.65 -19.62
N GLN A 296 -2.29 2.62 -19.39
CA GLN A 296 -2.21 3.60 -18.32
C GLN A 296 -2.80 3.01 -17.03
N VAL A 297 -2.43 1.78 -16.72
CA VAL A 297 -2.96 1.00 -15.58
C VAL A 297 -1.77 0.51 -14.76
N CYS A 298 -1.76 0.80 -13.47
CA CYS A 298 -0.68 0.40 -12.56
C CYS A 298 -0.46 -1.12 -12.50
N CYS A 299 -1.46 -1.90 -12.91
CA CYS A 299 -1.45 -3.36 -12.93
C CYS A 299 -1.61 -4.01 -14.32
N ALA A 300 -1.37 -3.27 -15.41
CA ALA A 300 -1.60 -3.66 -16.82
C ALA A 300 -1.01 -5.01 -17.29
N GLY A 301 -0.15 -5.68 -16.51
CA GLY A 301 0.62 -6.84 -16.99
C GLY A 301 1.75 -6.45 -17.96
N SER A 302 2.25 -5.20 -17.89
CA SER A 302 3.16 -4.59 -18.88
C SER A 302 4.54 -5.21 -19.00
N ARG A 303 4.81 -6.26 -18.24
CA ARG A 303 6.02 -7.07 -18.28
C ARG A 303 5.64 -8.53 -18.55
N LEU A 304 5.64 -8.90 -19.82
CA LEU A 304 5.32 -10.24 -20.28
C LEU A 304 6.52 -11.18 -20.07
N ILE A 305 6.29 -12.33 -19.43
CA ILE A 305 7.28 -13.35 -19.11
C ILE A 305 6.74 -14.68 -19.63
N VAL A 306 7.24 -15.17 -20.77
CA VAL A 306 6.69 -16.34 -21.47
C VAL A 306 7.68 -17.49 -21.46
N GLN A 307 7.19 -18.72 -21.22
CA GLN A 307 8.07 -19.89 -21.22
C GLN A 307 8.61 -20.17 -22.64
N GLU A 308 9.90 -20.50 -22.74
CA GLU A 308 10.61 -20.57 -24.03
C GLU A 308 10.01 -21.57 -25.03
N GLY A 309 9.33 -22.62 -24.55
CA GLY A 309 8.69 -23.64 -25.40
C GLY A 309 7.48 -23.14 -26.19
N ILE A 310 6.82 -22.07 -25.74
CA ILE A 310 5.63 -21.49 -26.37
C ILE A 310 5.83 -20.06 -26.88
N ALA A 311 6.97 -19.41 -26.60
CA ALA A 311 7.20 -17.99 -26.85
C ALA A 311 6.86 -17.56 -28.29
N ASP A 312 7.39 -18.23 -29.31
CA ASP A 312 7.15 -17.89 -30.72
C ASP A 312 5.67 -18.01 -31.11
N ARG A 313 5.00 -19.07 -30.64
CA ARG A 313 3.56 -19.29 -30.87
C ARG A 313 2.72 -18.22 -30.19
N PHE A 314 3.08 -17.87 -28.95
CA PHE A 314 2.41 -16.83 -28.18
C PHE A 314 2.56 -15.47 -28.85
N TYR A 315 3.79 -15.06 -29.21
CA TYR A 315 4.05 -13.79 -29.88
C TYR A 315 3.36 -13.71 -31.24
N THR A 316 3.29 -14.81 -32.00
CA THR A 316 2.56 -14.84 -33.28
C THR A 316 1.07 -14.57 -33.09
N LYS A 317 0.44 -15.24 -32.11
CA LYS A 317 -0.98 -15.00 -31.76
C LYS A 317 -1.19 -13.57 -31.26
N LEU A 318 -0.30 -13.09 -30.40
CA LEU A 318 -0.36 -11.74 -29.84
C LEU A 318 -0.24 -10.67 -30.92
N LYS A 319 0.77 -10.73 -31.79
CA LYS A 319 0.93 -9.80 -32.92
C LYS A 319 -0.31 -9.81 -33.83
N ALA A 320 -0.86 -10.99 -34.12
CA ALA A 320 -2.10 -11.13 -34.90
C ALA A 320 -3.32 -10.52 -34.21
N ARG A 321 -3.41 -10.60 -32.87
CA ARG A 321 -4.49 -9.96 -32.10
C ARG A 321 -4.31 -8.46 -31.97
N MET A 322 -3.10 -7.97 -31.74
CA MET A 322 -2.79 -6.54 -31.74
C MET A 322 -3.20 -5.88 -33.07
N GLY A 323 -2.94 -6.54 -34.21
CA GLY A 323 -3.32 -6.02 -35.53
C GLY A 323 -4.83 -5.88 -35.80
N LYS A 324 -5.69 -6.39 -34.90
CA LYS A 324 -7.16 -6.26 -34.99
C LYS A 324 -7.72 -5.19 -34.04
N LEU A 325 -6.88 -4.56 -33.21
CA LEU A 325 -7.32 -3.49 -32.31
C LEU A 325 -7.72 -2.26 -33.13
N ARG A 326 -8.87 -1.70 -32.81
CA ARG A 326 -9.38 -0.46 -33.40
C ARG A 326 -8.94 0.74 -32.56
N ILE A 327 -8.26 1.69 -33.19
CA ILE A 327 -7.81 2.94 -32.59
C ILE A 327 -8.61 4.07 -33.19
N GLY A 328 -9.13 4.97 -32.37
CA GLY A 328 -9.95 6.07 -32.88
C GLY A 328 -10.67 6.84 -31.80
N ASP A 329 -11.73 7.54 -32.22
CA ASP A 329 -12.57 8.36 -31.34
C ASP A 329 -13.04 7.54 -30.12
N PRO A 330 -12.64 7.92 -28.89
CA PRO A 330 -13.03 7.20 -27.68
C PRO A 330 -14.55 7.11 -27.47
N LEU A 331 -15.35 7.98 -28.09
CA LEU A 331 -16.81 7.92 -28.00
C LEU A 331 -17.45 6.89 -28.93
N ASP A 332 -16.71 6.35 -29.91
CA ASP A 332 -17.20 5.20 -30.68
C ASP A 332 -17.08 3.91 -29.86
N LYS A 333 -18.22 3.26 -29.62
CA LYS A 333 -18.33 1.99 -28.87
C LYS A 333 -17.51 0.86 -29.49
N SER A 334 -17.18 1.01 -30.76
CA SER A 334 -16.35 0.09 -31.52
C SER A 334 -14.85 0.25 -31.21
N ILE A 335 -14.39 1.35 -30.62
CA ILE A 335 -12.95 1.55 -30.39
C ILE A 335 -12.44 0.70 -29.23
N ASP A 336 -11.23 0.16 -29.41
CA ASP A 336 -10.53 -0.67 -28.42
C ASP A 336 -9.42 0.12 -27.71
N VAL A 337 -8.81 1.08 -28.41
CA VAL A 337 -7.69 1.90 -27.91
C VAL A 337 -8.00 3.38 -28.17
N GLY A 338 -8.16 4.14 -27.09
CA GLY A 338 -8.44 5.57 -27.15
C GLY A 338 -7.19 6.43 -27.28
N ALA A 339 -7.31 7.70 -26.85
CA ALA A 339 -6.20 8.64 -26.85
C ALA A 339 -5.46 8.59 -25.50
N VAL A 340 -4.13 8.69 -25.54
CA VAL A 340 -3.31 8.93 -24.35
C VAL A 340 -3.73 10.25 -23.71
N VAL A 341 -3.77 10.29 -22.38
CA VAL A 341 -4.41 11.37 -21.61
C VAL A 341 -3.95 12.80 -21.93
N ASP A 342 -2.69 12.99 -22.35
CA ASP A 342 -2.09 14.31 -22.56
C ASP A 342 -0.83 14.23 -23.47
N PRO A 343 -0.51 15.26 -24.26
CA PRO A 343 0.71 15.31 -25.07
C PRO A 343 2.01 15.05 -24.28
N ILE A 344 2.10 15.47 -23.01
CA ILE A 344 3.28 15.22 -22.17
C ILE A 344 3.46 13.72 -21.95
N GLN A 345 2.36 13.00 -21.71
CA GLN A 345 2.41 11.55 -21.52
C GLN A 345 2.72 10.83 -22.82
N HIS A 346 2.16 11.29 -23.94
CA HIS A 346 2.49 10.76 -25.28
C HIS A 346 3.99 10.90 -25.59
N GLN A 347 4.57 12.07 -25.32
CA GLN A 347 6.00 12.32 -25.51
C GLN A 347 6.84 11.42 -24.60
N ARG A 348 6.47 11.27 -23.33
CA ARG A 348 7.17 10.37 -22.39
C ARG A 348 7.20 8.92 -22.89
N ILE A 349 6.07 8.41 -23.37
CA ILE A 349 6.00 7.04 -23.93
C ILE A 349 6.93 6.94 -25.15
N THR A 350 6.87 7.93 -26.05
CA THR A 350 7.72 8.00 -27.24
C THR A 350 9.20 7.97 -26.89
N ASP A 351 9.63 8.78 -25.92
CA ASP A 351 11.03 8.86 -25.50
C ASP A 351 11.52 7.55 -24.89
N MET A 352 10.71 6.90 -24.04
CA MET A 352 11.06 5.61 -23.44
C MET A 352 11.17 4.49 -24.47
N VAL A 353 10.22 4.42 -25.42
CA VAL A 353 10.27 3.43 -26.51
C VAL A 353 11.49 3.66 -27.38
N ASN A 354 11.78 4.90 -27.78
CA ASN A 354 12.95 5.22 -28.60
C ASN A 354 14.27 4.89 -27.90
N ALA A 355 14.37 5.15 -26.60
CA ALA A 355 15.56 4.83 -25.81
C ALA A 355 15.79 3.32 -25.66
N GLY A 356 14.72 2.52 -25.52
CA GLY A 356 14.81 1.07 -25.30
C GLY A 356 14.65 0.20 -26.55
N ALA A 357 14.25 0.75 -27.69
CA ALA A 357 13.95 -0.01 -28.90
C ALA A 357 15.15 -0.80 -29.45
N ALA A 358 16.38 -0.36 -29.18
CA ALA A 358 17.59 -1.06 -29.61
C ALA A 358 17.92 -2.31 -28.79
N GLU A 359 17.29 -2.49 -27.61
CA GLU A 359 17.55 -3.63 -26.72
C GLU A 359 16.79 -4.91 -27.11
N GLY A 360 15.83 -4.81 -28.05
CA GLY A 360 14.96 -5.91 -28.45
C GLY A 360 14.36 -5.73 -29.85
N GLU A 361 13.36 -6.54 -30.19
CA GLU A 361 12.60 -6.44 -31.44
C GLU A 361 11.32 -5.65 -31.21
N LEU A 362 11.24 -4.46 -31.82
CA LEU A 362 10.07 -3.60 -31.80
C LEU A 362 9.04 -4.05 -32.85
N TYR A 363 7.81 -4.28 -32.40
CA TYR A 363 6.64 -4.48 -33.25
C TYR A 363 5.56 -3.46 -32.88
N GLN A 364 5.13 -2.66 -33.85
CA GLN A 364 3.95 -1.81 -33.73
C GLN A 364 2.86 -2.37 -34.64
N ALA A 365 1.63 -2.46 -34.12
CA ALA A 365 0.51 -2.93 -34.93
C ALA A 365 0.33 -2.01 -36.16
N PRO A 366 0.13 -2.57 -37.38
CA PRO A 366 -0.06 -1.80 -38.60
C PRO A 366 -1.50 -1.29 -38.71
N CYS A 367 -1.93 -0.54 -37.71
CA CYS A 367 -3.27 0.03 -37.57
C CYS A 367 -3.24 1.53 -37.93
N PRO A 368 -4.24 2.05 -38.69
CA PRO A 368 -4.37 3.49 -38.92
C PRO A 368 -4.49 4.25 -37.60
N LEU A 369 -3.73 5.34 -37.46
CA LEU A 369 -3.85 6.28 -36.34
C LEU A 369 -4.60 7.53 -36.83
N PRO A 370 -5.49 8.11 -36.01
CA PRO A 370 -6.07 9.40 -36.32
C PRO A 370 -5.01 10.50 -36.45
N ASP A 371 -5.20 11.43 -37.39
CA ASP A 371 -4.27 12.54 -37.67
C ASP A 371 -4.23 13.61 -36.56
N GLN A 372 -5.22 13.61 -35.67
CA GLN A 372 -5.37 14.59 -34.59
C GLN A 372 -5.59 13.86 -33.26
N GLY A 373 -5.13 14.47 -32.17
CA GLY A 373 -5.22 13.90 -30.82
C GLY A 373 -3.99 13.08 -30.42
N CYS A 374 -4.01 12.56 -29.20
CA CYS A 374 -2.86 11.89 -28.57
C CYS A 374 -2.89 10.37 -28.78
N PHE A 375 -2.95 9.90 -30.03
CA PHE A 375 -3.00 8.47 -30.31
C PHE A 375 -1.60 7.84 -30.36
N TYR A 376 -1.42 6.68 -29.72
CA TYR A 376 -0.17 5.92 -29.73
C TYR A 376 -0.42 4.48 -30.16
N PRO A 377 0.38 3.90 -31.08
CA PRO A 377 0.13 2.57 -31.61
C PRO A 377 0.38 1.47 -30.56
N PRO A 378 -0.43 0.40 -30.55
CA PRO A 378 -0.14 -0.81 -29.81
C PRO A 378 1.27 -1.33 -30.11
N THR A 379 2.10 -1.39 -29.07
CA THR A 379 3.53 -1.65 -29.20
C THR A 379 3.94 -2.86 -28.36
N LEU A 380 4.70 -3.77 -28.95
CA LEU A 380 5.31 -4.93 -28.32
C LEU A 380 6.82 -4.89 -28.56
N ILE A 381 7.62 -5.08 -27.52
CA ILE A 381 9.08 -5.17 -27.59
C ILE A 381 9.51 -6.51 -27.01
N THR A 382 9.93 -7.43 -27.88
CA THR A 382 10.36 -8.80 -27.51
C THR A 382 11.87 -8.93 -27.44
N GLY A 383 12.37 -10.04 -26.88
CA GLY A 383 13.79 -10.35 -26.84
C GLY A 383 14.58 -9.54 -25.80
N LEU A 384 13.89 -8.88 -24.86
CA LEU A 384 14.53 -8.09 -23.83
C LEU A 384 15.17 -9.00 -22.77
N SER A 385 16.32 -8.58 -22.25
CA SER A 385 16.88 -9.13 -21.01
C SER A 385 16.02 -8.73 -19.80
N SER A 386 15.97 -9.57 -18.76
CA SER A 386 15.29 -9.21 -17.50
C SER A 386 15.84 -7.94 -16.85
N ALA A 387 17.09 -7.57 -17.15
CA ALA A 387 17.77 -6.37 -16.68
C ALA A 387 17.54 -5.11 -17.56
N SER A 388 16.82 -5.23 -18.68
CA SER A 388 16.48 -4.11 -19.55
C SER A 388 15.73 -3.02 -18.79
N THR A 389 16.00 -1.75 -19.12
CA THR A 389 15.27 -0.61 -18.53
C THR A 389 13.75 -0.76 -18.74
N LEU A 390 13.32 -1.24 -19.92
CA LEU A 390 11.90 -1.43 -20.23
C LEU A 390 11.24 -2.56 -19.43
N MET A 391 12.04 -3.48 -18.88
CA MET A 391 11.57 -4.54 -17.98
C MET A 391 11.51 -4.09 -16.51
N GLN A 392 12.19 -3.00 -16.17
CA GLN A 392 12.34 -2.50 -14.79
C GLN A 392 11.51 -1.25 -14.50
N GLU A 393 11.42 -0.34 -15.48
CA GLU A 393 10.80 0.98 -15.35
C GLU A 393 9.39 1.03 -15.94
N GLU A 394 8.53 1.86 -15.34
CA GLU A 394 7.14 2.03 -15.76
C GLU A 394 7.04 2.95 -16.98
N ILE A 395 6.51 2.42 -18.08
CA ILE A 395 6.26 3.16 -19.34
C ILE A 395 4.94 3.94 -19.27
N PHE A 396 3.90 3.31 -18.69
CA PHE A 396 2.56 3.87 -18.51
C PHE A 396 1.90 4.33 -19.83
N GLY A 397 1.87 3.43 -20.80
CA GLY A 397 1.31 3.61 -22.13
C GLY A 397 1.07 2.25 -22.79
N PRO A 398 0.57 2.20 -24.05
CA PRO A 398 0.13 0.96 -24.71
C PRO A 398 1.31 0.14 -25.25
N VAL A 399 2.30 -0.10 -24.38
CA VAL A 399 3.60 -0.71 -24.66
C VAL A 399 3.82 -1.91 -23.75
N LEU A 400 4.07 -3.06 -24.37
CA LEU A 400 4.37 -4.31 -23.70
C LEU A 400 5.86 -4.66 -23.87
N ALA A 401 6.55 -4.87 -22.75
CA ALA A 401 7.93 -5.35 -22.72
C ALA A 401 7.93 -6.85 -22.41
N ALA A 402 8.63 -7.65 -23.21
CA ALA A 402 8.58 -9.11 -23.14
C ALA A 402 9.96 -9.78 -23.04
N THR A 403 10.05 -10.77 -22.17
CA THR A 403 11.20 -11.67 -22.03
C THR A 403 10.73 -13.12 -21.91
N THR A 404 11.68 -14.06 -21.96
CA THR A 404 11.38 -15.49 -21.79
C THR A 404 11.97 -16.05 -20.50
N PHE A 405 11.52 -17.26 -20.12
CA PHE A 405 12.08 -18.06 -19.04
C PHE A 405 12.06 -19.55 -19.41
N ARG A 406 12.84 -20.37 -18.71
CA ARG A 406 12.93 -21.83 -18.91
C ARG A 406 12.19 -22.62 -17.84
N THR A 407 12.31 -22.18 -16.59
CA THR A 407 11.77 -22.92 -15.43
C THR A 407 10.82 -22.07 -14.59
N PRO A 408 9.87 -22.67 -13.86
CA PRO A 408 9.00 -21.91 -12.96
C PRO A 408 9.75 -21.11 -11.87
N SER A 409 10.90 -21.60 -11.41
CA SER A 409 11.72 -20.87 -10.44
C SER A 409 12.37 -19.63 -11.07
N GLU A 410 12.83 -19.73 -12.31
CA GLU A 410 13.35 -18.60 -13.07
C GLU A 410 12.24 -17.56 -13.37
N ALA A 411 11.02 -18.00 -13.66
CA ALA A 411 9.87 -17.08 -13.82
C ALA A 411 9.65 -16.23 -12.57
N VAL A 412 9.69 -16.85 -11.39
CA VAL A 412 9.57 -16.16 -10.09
C VAL A 412 10.74 -15.20 -9.87
N GLU A 413 11.98 -15.61 -10.19
CA GLU A 413 13.15 -14.75 -10.06
C GLU A 413 13.03 -13.51 -10.96
N ILE A 414 12.70 -13.69 -12.23
CA ILE A 414 12.51 -12.60 -13.18
C ILE A 414 11.37 -11.69 -12.70
N ALA A 415 10.21 -12.25 -12.38
CA ALA A 415 9.04 -11.50 -11.93
C ALA A 415 9.33 -10.63 -10.70
N ASN A 416 10.03 -11.18 -9.71
CA ASN A 416 10.37 -10.49 -8.46
C ASN A 416 11.60 -9.58 -8.57
N ASN A 417 12.38 -9.65 -9.65
CA ASN A 417 13.51 -8.78 -9.93
C ASN A 417 13.02 -7.40 -10.41
N THR A 418 12.43 -6.65 -9.48
CA THR A 418 11.98 -5.27 -9.62
C THR A 418 11.85 -4.66 -8.23
N ARG A 419 11.93 -3.33 -8.12
CA ARG A 419 11.69 -2.61 -6.86
C ARG A 419 10.21 -2.56 -6.46
N TYR A 420 9.31 -2.88 -7.39
CA TYR A 420 7.87 -2.88 -7.22
C TYR A 420 7.33 -4.20 -6.64
N GLY A 421 6.04 -4.20 -6.30
CA GLY A 421 5.29 -5.36 -5.86
C GLY A 421 3.80 -5.05 -5.73
N LEU A 422 3.14 -4.72 -6.84
CA LEU A 422 1.73 -4.33 -6.86
C LEU A 422 0.80 -5.51 -7.19
N ALA A 423 0.77 -5.91 -8.45
CA ALA A 423 -0.05 -7.01 -8.94
C ALA A 423 0.77 -7.96 -9.81
N ALA A 424 0.26 -9.18 -10.04
CA ALA A 424 0.83 -10.14 -10.97
C ALA A 424 -0.28 -11.03 -11.57
N SER A 425 -0.01 -11.60 -12.74
CA SER A 425 -0.89 -12.54 -13.41
C SER A 425 -0.13 -13.83 -13.75
N VAL A 426 -0.77 -14.98 -13.53
CA VAL A 426 -0.19 -16.32 -13.75
C VAL A 426 -1.13 -17.14 -14.61
N TRP A 427 -0.62 -17.66 -15.72
CA TRP A 427 -1.38 -18.45 -16.69
C TRP A 427 -0.81 -19.86 -16.83
N SER A 428 -1.61 -20.85 -16.45
CA SER A 428 -1.35 -22.28 -16.60
C SER A 428 -2.65 -23.07 -16.37
N GLU A 429 -2.86 -24.14 -17.12
CA GLU A 429 -4.00 -25.05 -16.88
C GLU A 429 -3.75 -26.02 -15.70
N ASN A 430 -2.53 -26.02 -15.13
CA ASN A 430 -2.17 -26.88 -14.02
C ASN A 430 -2.36 -26.19 -12.66
N VAL A 431 -3.36 -26.68 -11.91
CA VAL A 431 -3.71 -26.19 -10.57
C VAL A 431 -2.53 -26.19 -9.58
N ASN A 432 -1.64 -27.19 -9.65
CA ASN A 432 -0.48 -27.25 -8.75
C ASN A 432 0.50 -26.13 -9.08
N LEU A 433 0.74 -25.89 -10.37
CA LEU A 433 1.69 -24.87 -10.81
C LEU A 433 1.19 -23.47 -10.46
N THR A 434 -0.08 -23.16 -10.75
CA THR A 434 -0.64 -21.83 -10.45
C THR A 434 -0.63 -21.52 -8.96
N LEU A 435 -1.01 -22.50 -8.12
CA LEU A 435 -1.09 -22.32 -6.67
C LEU A 435 0.28 -22.42 -5.97
N ASP A 436 1.28 -23.05 -6.60
CA ASP A 436 2.67 -23.03 -6.13
C ASP A 436 3.37 -21.69 -6.45
N ILE A 437 3.06 -21.10 -7.61
CA ILE A 437 3.71 -19.86 -8.08
C ILE A 437 3.11 -18.62 -7.43
N ALA A 438 1.78 -18.53 -7.31
CA ALA A 438 1.11 -17.35 -6.74
C ALA A 438 1.69 -16.86 -5.40
N PRO A 439 1.92 -17.69 -4.37
CA PRO A 439 2.49 -17.23 -3.10
C PRO A 439 3.97 -16.82 -3.22
N LYS A 440 4.71 -17.27 -4.24
CA LYS A 440 6.14 -16.93 -4.44
C LYS A 440 6.35 -15.56 -5.08
N LEU A 441 5.31 -14.99 -5.70
CA LEU A 441 5.37 -13.67 -6.32
C LEU A 441 5.28 -12.58 -5.25
N VAL A 442 6.17 -11.59 -5.32
CA VAL A 442 6.14 -10.43 -4.42
C VAL A 442 5.20 -9.39 -5.02
N ALA A 443 3.92 -9.53 -4.67
CA ALA A 443 2.83 -8.66 -5.10
C ALA A 443 1.74 -8.64 -4.01
N GLY A 444 0.95 -7.57 -3.94
CA GLY A 444 -0.24 -7.55 -3.08
C GLY A 444 -1.46 -8.18 -3.74
N VAL A 445 -1.47 -8.36 -5.06
CA VAL A 445 -2.53 -9.06 -5.79
C VAL A 445 -1.95 -10.04 -6.80
N VAL A 446 -2.52 -11.24 -6.89
CA VAL A 446 -2.18 -12.23 -7.92
C VAL A 446 -3.44 -12.77 -8.55
N TRP A 447 -3.52 -12.76 -9.88
CA TRP A 447 -4.63 -13.34 -10.62
C TRP A 447 -4.20 -14.64 -11.31
N VAL A 448 -4.92 -15.73 -11.06
CA VAL A 448 -4.73 -17.01 -11.75
C VAL A 448 -5.68 -17.09 -12.94
N ASN A 449 -5.12 -17.31 -14.14
CA ASN A 449 -5.83 -17.39 -15.43
C ASN A 449 -6.78 -16.21 -15.67
N GLY A 450 -6.33 -15.02 -15.29
CA GLY A 450 -7.05 -13.76 -15.40
C GLY A 450 -6.13 -12.59 -15.06
N THR A 451 -6.63 -11.36 -15.21
CA THR A 451 -5.90 -10.13 -14.89
C THR A 451 -6.89 -8.98 -14.71
N ASN A 452 -6.49 -7.90 -14.03
CA ASN A 452 -7.31 -6.70 -13.82
C ASN A 452 -8.71 -7.00 -13.24
N MET A 453 -8.80 -8.01 -12.37
CA MET A 453 -10.04 -8.34 -11.68
C MET A 453 -10.14 -7.51 -10.40
N PHE A 454 -11.21 -6.73 -10.29
CA PHE A 454 -11.46 -5.84 -9.16
C PHE A 454 -12.85 -6.07 -8.57
N ASP A 455 -12.95 -6.01 -7.25
CA ASP A 455 -14.23 -5.89 -6.54
C ASP A 455 -14.01 -5.07 -5.27
N ALA A 456 -15.04 -4.35 -4.84
CA ALA A 456 -14.99 -3.56 -3.61
C ALA A 456 -14.69 -4.40 -2.35
N ALA A 457 -14.95 -5.71 -2.38
CA ALA A 457 -14.67 -6.63 -1.28
C ALA A 457 -13.24 -7.18 -1.24
N ALA A 458 -12.50 -7.07 -2.34
CA ALA A 458 -11.16 -7.62 -2.48
C ALA A 458 -10.12 -6.51 -2.25
N GLY A 459 -9.36 -6.62 -1.15
CA GLY A 459 -8.30 -5.66 -0.84
C GLY A 459 -7.23 -5.63 -1.93
N PHE A 460 -6.92 -4.44 -2.43
CA PHE A 460 -5.87 -4.16 -3.41
C PHE A 460 -4.81 -3.25 -2.79
N GLY A 461 -3.53 -3.51 -3.04
CA GLY A 461 -2.48 -2.54 -2.76
C GLY A 461 -1.06 -3.10 -2.85
N GLY A 462 -0.07 -2.23 -2.75
CA GLY A 462 1.34 -2.58 -2.99
C GLY A 462 2.12 -3.13 -1.78
N VAL A 463 3.28 -3.71 -2.09
CA VAL A 463 4.43 -3.91 -1.20
C VAL A 463 5.69 -3.30 -1.85
N ARG A 464 6.80 -3.22 -1.08
CA ARG A 464 8.05 -2.58 -1.53
C ARG A 464 7.80 -1.13 -1.97
N GLU A 465 8.33 -0.72 -3.12
CA GLU A 465 8.17 0.64 -3.64
C GLU A 465 6.85 0.89 -4.38
N SER A 466 5.98 -0.12 -4.45
CA SER A 466 4.57 0.06 -4.86
C SER A 466 3.71 0.66 -3.74
N GLY A 467 4.29 0.91 -2.56
CA GLY A 467 3.65 1.60 -1.46
C GLY A 467 3.14 0.63 -0.38
N PHE A 468 2.16 1.09 0.39
CA PHE A 468 1.62 0.37 1.54
C PHE A 468 0.22 0.84 1.91
N GLY A 469 -0.50 -0.05 2.58
CA GLY A 469 -1.94 0.04 2.82
C GLY A 469 -2.71 -0.83 1.83
N ARG A 470 -4.02 -0.92 2.03
CA ARG A 470 -4.93 -1.62 1.12
C ARG A 470 -6.17 -0.78 0.90
N GLU A 471 -6.76 -0.88 -0.27
CA GLU A 471 -8.03 -0.28 -0.64
C GLU A 471 -9.04 -1.39 -0.98
N GLY A 472 -10.28 -1.26 -0.51
CA GLY A 472 -11.29 -2.31 -0.60
C GLY A 472 -11.23 -3.34 0.54
N GLY A 473 -12.31 -4.09 0.67
CA GLY A 473 -12.46 -5.12 1.71
C GLY A 473 -12.56 -4.57 3.13
N TRP A 474 -12.49 -5.48 4.11
CA TRP A 474 -12.36 -5.11 5.53
C TRP A 474 -10.95 -4.61 5.85
N GLU A 475 -9.98 -5.07 5.07
CA GLU A 475 -8.57 -4.78 5.14
C GLU A 475 -8.33 -3.27 4.94
N GLY A 476 -8.98 -2.65 3.95
CA GLY A 476 -8.84 -1.22 3.69
C GLY A 476 -9.50 -0.31 4.72
N LEU A 477 -10.52 -0.78 5.44
CA LEU A 477 -11.21 0.04 6.45
C LEU A 477 -10.34 0.36 7.67
N GLN A 478 -9.41 -0.54 8.01
CA GLN A 478 -8.49 -0.31 9.13
C GLN A 478 -7.63 0.93 8.92
N ALA A 479 -7.28 1.26 7.68
CA ALA A 479 -6.50 2.45 7.34
C ALA A 479 -7.27 3.76 7.50
N TYR A 480 -8.59 3.71 7.72
CA TYR A 480 -9.48 4.86 7.91
C TYR A 480 -10.02 4.99 9.34
N THR A 481 -9.48 4.19 10.26
CA THR A 481 -9.87 4.21 11.67
C THR A 481 -8.65 4.21 12.60
N LYS A 482 -8.88 4.58 13.85
CA LYS A 482 -7.91 4.45 14.96
C LYS A 482 -8.57 3.76 16.15
N PRO A 483 -7.78 3.19 17.08
CA PRO A 483 -8.30 2.73 18.36
C PRO A 483 -9.03 3.87 19.09
N ARG A 484 -10.17 3.54 19.70
CA ARG A 484 -10.91 4.45 20.55
C ARG A 484 -10.12 4.70 21.83
N GLY A 485 -9.91 5.95 22.19
CA GLY A 485 -9.24 6.30 23.44
C GLY A 485 -8.52 7.64 23.39
N LYS A 486 -7.96 8.06 24.53
CA LYS A 486 -7.12 9.25 24.60
C LYS A 486 -5.66 8.82 24.59
N ALA A 487 -4.88 9.41 23.69
CA ALA A 487 -3.44 9.21 23.68
C ALA A 487 -2.82 9.87 24.93
N VAL A 488 -1.85 9.19 25.54
CA VAL A 488 -1.11 9.67 26.72
C VAL A 488 0.31 9.95 26.25
N ALA A 489 0.92 11.08 26.63
CA ALA A 489 2.29 11.38 26.22
C ALA A 489 3.30 10.42 26.89
N VAL A 490 4.32 10.00 26.14
CA VAL A 490 5.47 9.28 26.70
C VAL A 490 6.16 10.15 27.74
N LYS A 491 6.56 9.54 28.86
CA LYS A 491 7.48 10.16 29.82
C LYS A 491 8.86 9.56 29.58
N PRO A 492 9.82 10.33 29.03
CA PRO A 492 11.16 9.80 28.77
C PRO A 492 11.81 9.26 30.04
N ILE A 493 12.43 8.09 29.94
CA ILE A 493 13.17 7.48 31.03
C ILE A 493 14.65 7.57 30.69
N ALA A 494 15.39 8.36 31.48
CA ALA A 494 16.83 8.47 31.29
C ALA A 494 17.57 7.27 31.91
N PRO A 495 18.67 6.80 31.30
CA PRO A 495 19.60 5.90 31.95
C PRO A 495 20.08 6.46 33.28
N ILE A 496 20.27 5.60 34.28
CA ILE A 496 20.78 6.02 35.59
C ILE A 496 22.26 6.39 35.46
N ALA A 497 22.59 7.64 35.78
CA ALA A 497 23.95 8.15 35.71
C ALA A 497 24.88 7.47 36.72
N ALA A 498 26.18 7.45 36.42
CA ALA A 498 27.19 6.97 37.35
C ALA A 498 27.14 7.80 38.65
N PRO A 499 27.06 7.16 39.83
CA PRO A 499 27.10 7.86 41.10
C PRO A 499 28.52 8.38 41.39
N LYS A 500 28.62 9.37 42.28
CA LYS A 500 29.92 9.88 42.77
C LYS A 500 30.71 8.79 43.52
N ASP A 501 30.02 7.99 44.34
CA ASP A 501 30.59 6.88 45.10
C ASP A 501 30.15 5.54 44.50
N ALA A 502 30.75 5.17 43.36
CA ALA A 502 30.41 3.95 42.63
C ALA A 502 30.75 2.67 43.40
N LYS A 503 29.75 1.80 43.58
CA LYS A 503 29.97 0.44 44.07
C LYS A 503 30.21 -0.49 42.88
N VAL A 504 31.48 -0.80 42.64
CA VAL A 504 31.94 -1.68 41.57
C VAL A 504 32.34 -3.04 42.13
N ASP A 505 32.00 -4.11 41.42
CA ASP A 505 32.44 -5.48 41.71
C ASP A 505 33.81 -5.73 41.06
N ALA A 506 34.53 -6.77 41.47
CA ALA A 506 35.83 -7.14 40.92
C ALA A 506 35.76 -7.78 39.52
N LEU A 507 34.57 -8.24 39.11
CA LEU A 507 34.36 -8.94 37.84
C LEU A 507 33.81 -8.03 36.73
N ASP A 508 34.40 -8.13 35.54
CA ASP A 508 33.87 -7.53 34.32
C ASP A 508 32.62 -8.29 33.85
N ARG A 509 31.47 -7.61 33.88
CA ARG A 509 30.18 -8.12 33.43
C ARG A 509 29.70 -7.33 32.21
N THR A 510 30.46 -7.40 31.12
CA THR A 510 30.12 -6.75 29.85
C THR A 510 29.29 -7.67 28.95
N ALA A 511 28.02 -7.32 28.78
CA ALA A 511 27.12 -7.99 27.85
C ALA A 511 27.43 -7.61 26.39
N LYS A 512 27.09 -8.53 25.49
CA LYS A 512 27.28 -8.44 24.02
C LYS A 512 25.96 -8.11 23.30
N PHE A 513 25.97 -8.14 21.98
CA PHE A 513 24.76 -8.22 21.16
C PHE A 513 24.39 -9.67 20.89
N TYR A 514 23.17 -9.93 20.43
CA TYR A 514 22.75 -11.23 19.91
C TYR A 514 22.44 -11.09 18.42
N VAL A 515 23.30 -11.62 17.56
CA VAL A 515 23.21 -11.45 16.09
C VAL A 515 23.51 -12.78 15.42
N GLY A 516 22.58 -13.24 14.57
CA GLY A 516 22.79 -14.48 13.82
C GLY A 516 22.87 -15.74 14.68
N GLY A 517 22.14 -15.77 15.82
CA GLY A 517 22.10 -16.94 16.70
C GLY A 517 23.30 -17.10 17.63
N LYS A 518 24.08 -16.03 17.82
CA LYS A 518 25.24 -16.03 18.72
C LYS A 518 25.48 -14.66 19.32
N GLN A 519 26.22 -14.63 20.42
CA GLN A 519 26.67 -13.37 20.99
C GLN A 519 27.79 -12.73 20.15
N ALA A 520 27.66 -11.44 19.83
CA ALA A 520 28.60 -10.68 19.01
C ALA A 520 29.11 -9.43 19.74
N ARG A 521 30.42 -9.15 19.64
CA ARG A 521 31.00 -7.92 20.20
C ARG A 521 30.50 -6.72 19.41
N PRO A 522 30.36 -5.53 20.03
CA PRO A 522 30.13 -4.30 19.30
C PRO A 522 31.27 -4.03 18.33
N ASP A 523 30.95 -3.72 17.08
CA ASP A 523 31.95 -3.38 16.06
C ASP A 523 32.84 -2.20 16.52
N GLY A 524 32.23 -1.18 17.11
CA GLY A 524 32.96 -0.02 17.64
C GLY A 524 33.79 -0.30 18.90
N GLY A 525 33.65 -1.48 19.53
CA GLY A 525 34.37 -1.88 20.74
C GLY A 525 33.93 -1.19 22.04
N TYR A 526 33.03 -0.19 21.98
CA TYR A 526 32.57 0.55 23.15
C TYR A 526 31.44 -0.16 23.90
N SER A 527 31.42 0.04 25.22
CA SER A 527 30.33 -0.35 26.10
C SER A 527 30.00 0.79 27.07
N GLN A 528 28.79 0.78 27.60
CA GLN A 528 28.31 1.73 28.61
C GLN A 528 27.95 1.01 29.90
N ALA A 529 28.26 1.64 31.04
CA ALA A 529 27.93 1.14 32.36
C ALA A 529 26.44 1.29 32.66
N VAL A 530 25.84 0.27 33.30
CA VAL A 530 24.45 0.26 33.73
C VAL A 530 24.41 0.27 35.26
N TRP A 531 23.74 1.27 35.82
CA TRP A 531 23.69 1.52 37.27
C TRP A 531 22.30 1.26 37.83
N SER A 532 22.24 0.78 39.08
CA SER A 532 21.01 0.78 39.88
C SER A 532 20.76 2.16 40.50
N LYS A 533 19.53 2.43 40.95
CA LYS A 533 19.18 3.67 41.68
C LYS A 533 20.02 3.88 42.95
N SER A 534 20.53 2.80 43.56
CA SER A 534 21.41 2.83 44.74
C SER A 534 22.89 3.02 44.40
N GLY A 535 23.25 3.23 43.13
CA GLY A 535 24.63 3.46 42.71
C GLY A 535 25.50 2.20 42.61
N THR A 536 24.88 1.01 42.55
CA THR A 536 25.61 -0.25 42.29
C THR A 536 25.75 -0.48 40.80
N LEU A 537 26.96 -0.80 40.34
CA LEU A 537 27.24 -1.19 38.95
C LEU A 537 26.64 -2.56 38.67
N LEU A 538 25.62 -2.62 37.81
CA LEU A 538 24.92 -3.85 37.47
C LEU A 538 25.64 -4.63 36.35
N GLY A 539 26.35 -3.93 35.48
CA GLY A 539 27.11 -4.49 34.36
C GLY A 539 27.41 -3.41 33.31
N HIS A 540 27.89 -3.85 32.15
CA HIS A 540 28.03 -3.00 30.97
C HIS A 540 27.27 -3.61 29.80
N VAL A 541 26.85 -2.78 28.84
CA VAL A 541 26.27 -3.22 27.57
C VAL A 541 26.97 -2.56 26.40
N GLY A 542 27.03 -3.25 25.26
CA GLY A 542 27.60 -2.69 24.03
C GLY A 542 26.88 -1.43 23.54
N ILE A 543 27.60 -0.56 22.83
CA ILE A 543 27.02 0.59 22.13
C ILE A 543 27.02 0.30 20.64
N ALA A 544 25.85 -0.01 20.08
CA ALA A 544 25.73 -0.39 18.67
C ALA A 544 25.98 0.80 17.74
N ASN A 545 26.55 0.51 16.57
CA ASN A 545 26.75 1.46 15.49
C ASN A 545 26.05 0.98 14.20
N ARG A 546 26.24 1.72 13.09
CA ARG A 546 25.67 1.36 11.79
C ARG A 546 26.17 0.01 11.24
N LYS A 547 27.40 -0.42 11.55
CA LYS A 547 27.92 -1.73 11.13
C LYS A 547 27.25 -2.87 11.89
N ASP A 548 26.95 -2.69 13.17
CA ASP A 548 26.17 -3.67 13.94
C ASP A 548 24.76 -3.85 13.37
N ILE A 549 24.08 -2.75 13.01
CA ILE A 549 22.78 -2.79 12.31
C ILE A 549 22.91 -3.55 10.98
N ARG A 550 23.94 -3.24 10.17
CA ARG A 550 24.19 -3.96 8.91
C ARG A 550 24.35 -5.47 9.14
N ASN A 551 25.18 -5.87 10.10
CA ASN A 551 25.40 -7.29 10.40
C ASN A 551 24.10 -7.98 10.86
N ALA A 552 23.26 -7.30 11.62
CA ALA A 552 21.95 -7.80 12.03
C ALA A 552 20.99 -7.95 10.84
N VAL A 553 20.99 -7.01 9.89
CA VAL A 553 20.21 -7.14 8.64
C VAL A 553 20.72 -8.28 7.77
N GLU A 554 22.04 -8.45 7.63
CA GLU A 554 22.64 -9.56 6.90
C GLU A 554 22.20 -10.91 7.52
N ALA A 555 22.22 -11.02 8.84
CA ALA A 555 21.74 -12.21 9.56
C ALA A 555 20.23 -12.46 9.36
N ALA A 556 19.39 -11.42 9.49
CA ALA A 556 17.95 -11.52 9.28
C ALA A 556 17.58 -11.87 7.82
N THR A 557 18.37 -11.40 6.86
CA THR A 557 18.23 -11.74 5.44
C THR A 557 18.61 -13.21 5.20
N GLY A 558 19.72 -13.66 5.81
CA GLY A 558 20.16 -15.05 5.74
C GLY A 558 19.15 -16.05 6.34
N ALA A 559 18.34 -15.61 7.32
CA ALA A 559 17.28 -16.38 7.94
C ALA A 559 15.93 -16.38 7.17
N SER A 560 15.94 -16.13 5.86
CA SER A 560 14.73 -16.07 5.02
C SER A 560 13.89 -17.36 5.03
N GLY A 561 14.49 -18.51 5.36
CA GLY A 561 13.78 -19.79 5.53
C GLY A 561 12.69 -19.74 6.61
N TRP A 562 12.82 -18.87 7.61
CA TRP A 562 11.81 -18.72 8.68
C TRP A 562 10.43 -18.33 8.14
N ALA A 563 10.38 -17.46 7.14
CA ALA A 563 9.13 -17.02 6.51
C ALA A 563 8.37 -18.15 5.81
N LYS A 564 9.06 -19.26 5.48
CA LYS A 564 8.49 -20.44 4.80
C LYS A 564 8.11 -21.57 5.76
N THR A 565 8.37 -21.41 7.06
CA THR A 565 7.98 -22.40 8.06
C THR A 565 6.46 -22.47 8.22
N THR A 566 5.95 -23.57 8.75
CA THR A 566 4.53 -23.67 9.12
C THR A 566 4.24 -22.83 10.36
N GLY A 567 3.01 -22.34 10.50
CA GLY A 567 2.58 -21.67 11.73
C GLY A 567 2.80 -22.52 12.98
N HIS A 568 2.56 -23.83 12.86
CA HIS A 568 2.80 -24.80 13.93
C HIS A 568 4.27 -24.83 14.40
N ALA A 569 5.23 -24.85 13.48
CA ALA A 569 6.66 -24.85 13.84
C ALA A 569 7.03 -23.56 14.59
N ARG A 570 6.49 -22.41 14.16
CA ARG A 570 6.71 -21.13 14.85
C ARG A 570 6.04 -21.09 16.22
N ALA A 571 4.85 -21.69 16.36
CA ALA A 571 4.15 -21.84 17.63
C ALA A 571 5.00 -22.62 18.64
N GLN A 572 5.58 -23.76 18.23
CA GLN A 572 6.45 -24.58 19.09
C GLN A 572 7.65 -23.77 19.62
N ILE A 573 8.35 -23.05 18.74
CA ILE A 573 9.47 -22.20 19.15
C ILE A 573 9.03 -21.12 20.15
N LEU A 574 7.90 -20.45 19.91
CA LEU A 574 7.38 -19.44 20.85
C LEU A 574 6.97 -20.05 22.19
N TYR A 575 6.41 -21.26 22.20
CA TYR A 575 6.13 -21.99 23.44
C TYR A 575 7.42 -22.32 24.20
N TYR A 576 8.48 -22.77 23.51
CA TYR A 576 9.78 -23.01 24.15
C TYR A 576 10.39 -21.73 24.73
N ILE A 577 10.29 -20.60 24.03
CA ILE A 577 10.73 -19.30 24.57
C ILE A 577 9.93 -18.95 25.84
N GLY A 578 8.61 -19.16 25.82
CA GLY A 578 7.75 -18.96 26.99
C GLY A 578 8.11 -19.86 28.17
N GLU A 579 8.35 -21.15 27.92
CA GLU A 579 8.75 -22.14 28.92
C GLU A 579 10.13 -21.83 29.52
N ASN A 580 11.12 -21.54 28.67
CA ASN A 580 12.48 -21.22 29.10
C ASN A 580 12.56 -19.87 29.83
N LEU A 581 11.73 -18.89 29.46
CA LEU A 581 11.58 -17.66 30.25
C LEU A 581 10.93 -17.95 31.61
N SER A 582 9.91 -18.81 31.65
CA SER A 582 9.25 -19.23 32.89
C SER A 582 10.21 -19.92 33.84
N ALA A 583 11.10 -20.78 33.33
CA ALA A 583 12.13 -21.47 34.11
C ALA A 583 13.13 -20.51 34.78
N ARG A 584 13.29 -19.30 34.24
CA ARG A 584 14.18 -18.25 34.76
C ARG A 584 13.42 -17.04 35.32
N ALA A 585 12.12 -17.16 35.60
CA ALA A 585 11.27 -16.00 35.88
C ALA A 585 11.76 -15.13 37.06
N ASP A 586 12.18 -15.76 38.16
CA ASP A 586 12.68 -15.05 39.34
C ASP A 586 13.98 -14.28 39.06
N GLU A 587 14.85 -14.82 38.18
CA GLU A 587 16.09 -14.17 37.76
C GLU A 587 15.81 -12.89 36.97
N PHE A 588 14.91 -12.96 35.99
CA PHE A 588 14.51 -11.78 35.21
C PHE A 588 13.80 -10.74 36.07
N ALA A 589 12.93 -11.17 36.99
CA ALA A 589 12.23 -10.28 37.91
C ALA A 589 13.23 -9.49 38.76
N ALA A 590 14.21 -10.18 39.37
CA ALA A 590 15.27 -9.56 40.15
C ALA A 590 16.13 -8.59 39.31
N ARG A 591 16.42 -8.95 38.04
CA ARG A 591 17.16 -8.08 37.11
C ARG A 591 16.41 -6.78 36.82
N ILE A 592 15.12 -6.88 36.51
CA ILE A 592 14.26 -5.71 36.22
C ILE A 592 14.18 -4.80 37.45
N ASP A 593 13.92 -5.37 38.64
CA ASP A 593 13.84 -4.59 39.88
C ASP A 593 15.18 -3.93 40.23
N ALA A 594 16.32 -4.58 39.95
CA ALA A 594 17.64 -4.00 40.17
C ALA A 594 17.90 -2.78 39.26
N MET A 595 17.50 -2.84 37.99
CA MET A 595 17.67 -1.72 37.04
C MET A 595 16.70 -0.57 37.33
N THR A 596 15.43 -0.88 37.56
CA THR A 596 14.35 0.10 37.71
C THR A 596 14.25 0.66 39.13
N GLY A 597 14.81 -0.05 40.12
CA GLY A 597 14.61 0.19 41.56
C GLY A 597 13.16 -0.01 42.01
N GLY A 598 12.39 -0.81 41.27
CA GLY A 598 10.99 -1.12 41.52
C GLY A 598 10.78 -2.43 42.30
N LYS A 599 9.52 -2.89 42.31
CA LYS A 599 9.08 -4.22 42.81
C LYS A 599 8.09 -4.87 41.82
N SER A 600 8.15 -4.45 40.56
CA SER A 600 7.21 -4.84 39.51
C SER A 600 7.77 -5.91 38.57
N GLY A 601 9.05 -6.29 38.73
CA GLY A 601 9.73 -7.23 37.86
C GLY A 601 8.98 -8.56 37.71
N LYS A 602 8.42 -9.10 38.80
CA LYS A 602 7.62 -10.33 38.74
C LYS A 602 6.39 -10.18 37.84
N THR A 603 5.65 -9.08 38.00
CA THR A 603 4.45 -8.80 37.21
C THR A 603 4.78 -8.60 35.74
N GLU A 604 5.89 -7.91 35.43
CA GLU A 604 6.35 -7.72 34.06
C GLU A 604 6.76 -9.04 33.39
N VAL A 605 7.50 -9.90 34.10
CA VAL A 605 7.92 -11.21 33.61
C VAL A 605 6.71 -12.11 33.34
N GLU A 606 5.75 -12.15 34.27
CA GLU A 606 4.53 -12.94 34.09
C GLU A 606 3.72 -12.47 32.88
N ALA A 607 3.62 -11.15 32.68
CA ALA A 607 3.02 -10.59 31.47
C ALA A 607 3.81 -10.99 30.22
N ALA A 608 5.14 -10.90 30.22
CA ALA A 608 5.98 -11.26 29.07
C ALA A 608 5.82 -12.74 28.68
N ILE A 609 5.77 -13.63 29.68
CA ILE A 609 5.47 -15.05 29.50
C ILE A 609 4.09 -15.21 28.85
N SER A 610 3.07 -14.56 29.41
CA SER A 610 1.71 -14.58 28.84
C SER A 610 1.67 -14.09 27.38
N ARG A 611 2.44 -13.05 27.03
CA ARG A 611 2.56 -12.56 25.64
C ARG A 611 3.15 -13.61 24.71
N LEU A 612 4.20 -14.32 25.14
CA LEU A 612 4.79 -15.41 24.35
C LEU A 612 3.78 -16.52 24.09
N PHE A 613 3.06 -16.98 25.12
CA PHE A 613 2.01 -17.99 24.97
C PHE A 613 0.86 -17.51 24.08
N THR A 614 0.48 -16.23 24.18
CA THR A 614 -0.57 -15.63 23.34
C THR A 614 -0.17 -15.63 21.87
N TYR A 615 1.04 -15.20 21.53
CA TYR A 615 1.49 -15.16 20.14
C TYR A 615 1.92 -16.53 19.60
N ALA A 616 2.34 -17.46 20.46
CA ALA A 616 2.43 -18.87 20.11
C ALA A 616 1.07 -19.41 19.66
N ALA A 617 -0.01 -19.06 20.39
CA ALA A 617 -1.35 -19.46 20.01
C ALA A 617 -1.81 -18.84 18.68
N TRP A 618 -1.41 -17.60 18.36
CA TRP A 618 -1.75 -16.92 17.11
C TRP A 618 -0.95 -17.39 15.90
N ALA A 619 0.22 -18.00 16.08
CA ALA A 619 1.16 -18.31 14.99
C ALA A 619 0.56 -19.17 13.85
N ASP A 620 -0.48 -19.96 14.16
CA ASP A 620 -1.22 -20.80 13.22
C ASP A 620 -2.75 -20.55 13.23
N LYS A 621 -3.21 -19.40 13.75
CA LYS A 621 -4.66 -19.06 13.87
C LYS A 621 -5.01 -17.67 13.34
N PHE A 622 -4.07 -16.98 12.69
CA PHE A 622 -4.33 -15.70 12.07
C PHE A 622 -4.74 -15.89 10.60
N ASP A 623 -5.95 -16.42 10.43
CA ASP A 623 -6.47 -16.84 9.14
C ASP A 623 -6.64 -15.67 8.15
N GLY A 624 -6.42 -15.97 6.88
CA GLY A 624 -6.86 -15.12 5.78
C GLY A 624 -8.38 -15.17 5.60
N ALA A 625 -8.88 -14.52 4.54
CA ALA A 625 -10.31 -14.49 4.24
C ALA A 625 -10.60 -14.77 2.76
N ALA A 626 -11.52 -15.70 2.50
CA ALA A 626 -12.10 -15.87 1.18
C ALA A 626 -13.19 -14.81 0.95
N LYS A 627 -13.10 -14.07 -0.15
CA LYS A 627 -14.04 -13.01 -0.52
C LYS A 627 -14.93 -13.48 -1.66
N PRO A 628 -16.26 -13.58 -1.46
CA PRO A 628 -17.17 -13.77 -2.57
C PRO A 628 -17.17 -12.51 -3.43
N VAL A 629 -17.03 -12.70 -4.73
CA VAL A 629 -16.94 -11.64 -5.73
C VAL A 629 -18.00 -11.88 -6.80
N PRO A 630 -18.59 -10.83 -7.41
CA PRO A 630 -19.66 -10.99 -8.39
C PRO A 630 -19.13 -11.37 -9.78
N MET A 631 -18.13 -12.26 -9.82
CA MET A 631 -17.48 -12.77 -11.02
C MET A 631 -17.01 -14.20 -10.75
N ARG A 632 -16.80 -14.99 -11.81
CA ARG A 632 -16.40 -16.39 -11.70
C ARG A 632 -15.07 -16.50 -10.96
N GLY A 633 -15.11 -17.03 -9.74
CA GLY A 633 -13.93 -17.19 -8.89
C GLY A 633 -14.15 -16.74 -7.45
N VAL A 634 -13.06 -16.75 -6.70
CA VAL A 634 -13.00 -16.23 -5.32
C VAL A 634 -11.69 -15.48 -5.15
N ALA A 635 -11.71 -14.38 -4.39
CA ALA A 635 -10.50 -13.65 -4.03
C ALA A 635 -10.06 -14.07 -2.61
N LEU A 636 -8.91 -14.73 -2.50
CA LEU A 636 -8.34 -15.20 -1.25
C LEU A 636 -7.40 -14.13 -0.68
N ALA A 637 -7.86 -13.36 0.30
CA ALA A 637 -7.03 -12.39 1.03
C ALA A 637 -6.18 -13.13 2.07
N MET A 638 -4.94 -13.48 1.69
CA MET A 638 -4.00 -14.25 2.49
C MET A 638 -3.11 -13.33 3.33
N ASN A 639 -2.82 -13.73 4.57
CA ASN A 639 -1.84 -13.05 5.41
C ASN A 639 -0.44 -13.63 5.14
N GLU A 640 0.50 -12.76 4.77
CA GLU A 640 1.90 -13.11 4.55
C GLU A 640 2.82 -12.31 5.48
N PRO A 641 4.02 -12.80 5.82
CA PRO A 641 4.99 -12.01 6.58
C PRO A 641 5.38 -10.74 5.82
N VAL A 642 5.61 -9.64 6.55
CA VAL A 642 6.21 -8.41 5.97
C VAL A 642 7.64 -8.67 5.50
N GLY A 643 8.43 -9.42 6.29
CA GLY A 643 9.82 -9.74 5.96
C GLY A 643 10.77 -9.48 7.13
N VAL A 644 11.68 -8.53 6.96
CA VAL A 644 12.61 -8.05 7.99
C VAL A 644 12.03 -6.81 8.67
N ILE A 645 11.86 -6.87 9.99
CA ILE A 645 11.31 -5.78 10.80
C ILE A 645 12.39 -5.24 11.75
N GLY A 646 12.70 -3.95 11.63
CA GLY A 646 13.48 -3.21 12.63
C GLY A 646 12.57 -2.71 13.76
N GLY A 647 13.05 -2.72 15.00
CA GLY A 647 12.26 -2.31 16.17
C GLY A 647 13.05 -1.49 17.19
N PHE A 648 12.45 -0.43 17.72
CA PHE A 648 12.93 0.28 18.91
C PHE A 648 12.00 0.00 20.08
N CYS A 649 12.52 -0.69 21.10
CA CYS A 649 11.74 -1.11 22.26
C CYS A 649 11.48 0.06 23.21
N PRO A 650 10.37 0.05 23.97
CA PRO A 650 10.10 1.04 25.01
C PRO A 650 11.08 0.93 26.19
N ASP A 651 11.23 2.01 26.94
CA ASP A 651 12.05 2.02 28.16
C ASP A 651 11.26 1.63 29.41
N GLU A 652 9.96 1.89 29.43
CA GLU A 652 9.09 1.64 30.58
C GLU A 652 8.80 0.15 30.86
N ALA A 653 9.10 -0.73 29.90
CA ALA A 653 8.86 -2.17 29.95
C ALA A 653 10.04 -2.94 29.33
N PRO A 654 11.21 -3.00 30.01
CA PRO A 654 12.46 -3.45 29.42
C PRO A 654 12.47 -4.89 28.89
N LEU A 655 11.69 -5.79 29.50
CA LEU A 655 11.49 -7.15 29.00
C LEU A 655 10.18 -7.25 28.22
N LEU A 656 9.07 -6.81 28.83
CA LEU A 656 7.74 -6.99 28.25
C LEU A 656 7.59 -6.25 26.92
N GLY A 657 8.12 -5.04 26.79
CA GLY A 657 8.10 -4.28 25.55
C GLY A 657 8.88 -4.96 24.43
N LEU A 658 10.08 -5.48 24.73
CA LEU A 658 10.87 -6.27 23.78
C LEU A 658 10.11 -7.51 23.32
N VAL A 659 9.55 -8.28 24.26
CA VAL A 659 8.78 -9.49 23.96
C VAL A 659 7.51 -9.16 23.17
N SER A 660 6.83 -8.06 23.50
CA SER A 660 5.59 -7.64 22.83
C SER A 660 5.81 -7.19 21.38
N LEU A 661 7.02 -6.75 21.01
CA LEU A 661 7.39 -6.48 19.61
C LEU A 661 7.93 -7.74 18.93
N MET A 662 8.75 -8.53 19.62
CA MET A 662 9.37 -9.73 19.06
C MET A 662 8.37 -10.83 18.73
N ALA A 663 7.55 -11.22 19.71
CA ALA A 663 6.70 -12.41 19.65
C ALA A 663 5.66 -12.37 18.51
N PRO A 664 4.87 -11.29 18.31
CA PRO A 664 3.93 -11.25 17.18
C PRO A 664 4.63 -11.25 15.83
N ALA A 665 5.76 -10.55 15.72
CA ALA A 665 6.52 -10.49 14.48
C ALA A 665 7.01 -11.89 14.05
N ILE A 666 7.68 -12.62 14.95
CA ILE A 666 8.19 -13.94 14.60
C ILE A 666 7.07 -14.99 14.51
N ALA A 667 5.95 -14.83 15.24
CA ALA A 667 4.76 -15.68 15.09
C ALA A 667 4.21 -15.62 13.66
N MET A 668 4.25 -14.45 13.03
CA MET A 668 3.80 -14.22 11.66
C MET A 668 4.89 -14.50 10.61
N GLY A 669 6.02 -15.10 11.00
CA GLY A 669 7.09 -15.51 10.06
C GLY A 669 8.10 -14.42 9.71
N ASN A 670 8.10 -13.29 10.42
CA ASN A 670 9.08 -12.22 10.22
C ASN A 670 10.41 -12.53 10.92
N ARG A 671 11.47 -11.85 10.49
CA ARG A 671 12.75 -11.78 11.21
C ARG A 671 12.91 -10.38 11.78
N VAL A 672 13.46 -10.26 12.98
CA VAL A 672 13.48 -8.98 13.71
C VAL A 672 14.88 -8.53 14.09
N ILE A 673 15.07 -7.21 14.11
CA ILE A 673 16.26 -6.51 14.62
C ILE A 673 15.77 -5.50 15.65
N LEU A 674 16.01 -5.77 16.92
CA LEU A 674 15.46 -4.99 18.02
C LEU A 674 16.59 -4.23 18.73
N ALA A 675 16.47 -2.90 18.76
CA ALA A 675 17.15 -2.08 19.74
C ALA A 675 16.39 -2.20 21.06
N ALA A 676 16.99 -2.86 22.04
CA ALA A 676 16.43 -3.03 23.39
C ALA A 676 16.37 -1.68 24.12
N SER A 677 15.62 -1.61 25.24
CA SER A 677 15.54 -0.41 26.08
C SER A 677 16.91 0.25 26.29
N GLN A 678 16.99 1.55 26.00
CA GLN A 678 18.18 2.35 26.20
C GLN A 678 18.47 2.54 27.70
N ALA A 679 17.43 2.73 28.51
CA ALA A 679 17.56 2.94 29.94
C ALA A 679 17.90 1.65 30.71
N TYR A 680 17.30 0.52 30.31
CA TYR A 680 17.33 -0.73 31.08
C TYR A 680 17.63 -1.98 30.20
N PRO A 681 18.82 -2.03 29.56
CA PRO A 681 19.11 -3.01 28.51
C PRO A 681 19.41 -4.44 29.02
N LEU A 682 19.75 -4.63 30.29
CA LEU A 682 20.29 -5.92 30.77
C LEU A 682 19.26 -7.06 30.79
N ALA A 683 17.96 -6.75 30.88
CA ALA A 683 16.92 -7.78 30.76
C ALA A 683 16.92 -8.40 29.36
N ALA A 684 17.11 -7.58 28.32
CA ALA A 684 17.24 -8.06 26.95
C ALA A 684 18.51 -8.91 26.76
N THR A 685 19.61 -8.56 27.44
CA THR A 685 20.86 -9.34 27.34
C THR A 685 20.77 -10.68 28.04
N ASP A 686 20.06 -10.77 29.16
CA ASP A 686 19.82 -12.03 29.86
C ASP A 686 18.89 -12.96 29.04
N PHE A 687 18.04 -12.37 28.18
CA PHE A 687 17.14 -13.06 27.27
C PHE A 687 17.83 -13.79 26.13
N TYR A 688 19.10 -13.49 25.82
CA TYR A 688 19.84 -14.17 24.76
C TYR A 688 19.91 -15.68 25.00
N GLN A 689 20.18 -16.09 26.24
CA GLN A 689 20.25 -17.51 26.59
C GLN A 689 18.87 -18.18 26.47
N VAL A 690 17.78 -17.46 26.73
CA VAL A 690 16.42 -18.00 26.53
C VAL A 690 16.21 -18.30 25.04
N LEU A 691 16.62 -17.39 24.15
CA LEU A 691 16.55 -17.61 22.70
C LEU A 691 17.40 -18.81 22.25
N GLU A 692 18.64 -18.91 22.74
CA GLU A 692 19.55 -20.03 22.44
C GLU A 692 19.00 -21.37 22.92
N THR A 693 18.43 -21.41 24.13
CA THR A 693 17.87 -22.63 24.74
C THR A 693 16.55 -23.06 24.08
N SER A 694 15.90 -22.16 23.36
CA SER A 694 14.60 -22.41 22.71
C SER A 694 14.74 -22.84 21.25
N ASP A 695 15.95 -23.21 20.82
CA ASP A 695 16.27 -23.64 19.45
C ASP A 695 15.85 -22.63 18.36
N LEU A 696 15.85 -21.33 18.70
CA LEU A 696 15.50 -20.29 17.74
C LEU A 696 16.56 -20.25 16.62
N PRO A 697 16.16 -20.38 15.33
CA PRO A 697 17.13 -20.31 14.24
C PRO A 697 17.89 -18.98 14.21
N GLY A 698 19.20 -19.07 13.97
CA GLY A 698 20.07 -17.90 13.93
C GLY A 698 19.60 -16.86 12.91
N GLY A 699 19.49 -15.61 13.36
CA GLY A 699 19.06 -14.48 12.52
C GLY A 699 17.55 -14.19 12.56
N VAL A 700 16.71 -15.07 13.14
CA VAL A 700 15.27 -14.79 13.30
C VAL A 700 15.02 -13.66 14.29
N VAL A 701 15.74 -13.65 15.41
CA VAL A 701 15.77 -12.53 16.37
C VAL A 701 17.20 -12.05 16.50
N ASN A 702 17.40 -10.75 16.32
CA ASN A 702 18.67 -10.07 16.52
C ASN A 702 18.43 -8.91 17.49
N ILE A 703 19.26 -8.79 18.53
CA ILE A 703 19.10 -7.78 19.58
C ILE A 703 20.41 -6.99 19.69
N VAL A 704 20.27 -5.67 19.63
CA VAL A 704 21.35 -4.71 19.85
C VAL A 704 20.98 -3.77 21.00
N THR A 705 21.99 -3.17 21.63
CA THR A 705 21.81 -2.15 22.68
C THR A 705 22.51 -0.86 22.25
N GLY A 706 21.97 0.30 22.63
CA GLY A 706 22.58 1.59 22.29
C GLY A 706 21.58 2.73 22.34
N ASP A 707 22.05 3.92 21.97
CA ASP A 707 21.21 5.10 21.88
C ASP A 707 20.27 5.04 20.68
N HIS A 708 18.96 5.11 20.93
CA HIS A 708 17.96 4.97 19.88
C HIS A 708 18.02 6.10 18.86
N ALA A 709 18.34 7.32 19.28
CA ALA A 709 18.47 8.47 18.39
C ALA A 709 19.61 8.27 17.37
N THR A 710 20.74 7.73 17.81
CA THR A 710 21.88 7.39 16.95
C THR A 710 21.57 6.24 15.98
N LEU A 711 20.75 5.27 16.40
CA LEU A 711 20.41 4.07 15.61
C LEU A 711 19.21 4.27 14.68
N ALA A 712 18.36 5.27 14.93
CA ALA A 712 17.14 5.56 14.18
C ALA A 712 17.37 5.62 12.67
N ALA A 713 18.24 6.52 12.21
CA ALA A 713 18.49 6.70 10.79
C ALA A 713 19.17 5.50 10.12
N PRO A 714 20.22 4.87 10.70
CA PRO A 714 20.80 3.65 10.15
C PRO A 714 19.81 2.49 9.94
N LEU A 715 18.88 2.28 10.89
CA LEU A 715 17.91 1.18 10.79
C LEU A 715 16.73 1.53 9.88
N ALA A 716 16.15 2.72 10.05
CA ALA A 716 15.03 3.19 9.24
C ALA A 716 15.40 3.48 7.79
N GLY A 717 16.64 3.89 7.51
CA GLY A 717 17.16 4.12 6.16
C GLY A 717 17.70 2.85 5.46
N HIS A 718 17.77 1.70 6.16
CA HIS A 718 18.32 0.49 5.57
C HIS A 718 17.40 -0.07 4.47
N LEU A 719 17.94 -0.39 3.30
CA LEU A 719 17.14 -0.87 2.16
C LEU A 719 16.76 -2.36 2.25
N GLY A 720 17.51 -3.14 3.03
CA GLY A 720 17.19 -4.54 3.37
C GLY A 720 16.24 -4.73 4.55
N VAL A 721 15.51 -3.69 4.95
CA VAL A 721 14.49 -3.73 6.00
C VAL A 721 13.14 -3.39 5.37
N ASP A 722 12.13 -4.19 5.68
CA ASP A 722 10.79 -4.12 5.04
C ASP A 722 9.78 -3.33 5.89
N ALA A 723 10.01 -3.24 7.22
CA ALA A 723 9.29 -2.34 8.11
C ALA A 723 10.12 -1.88 9.31
N VAL A 724 9.79 -0.72 9.88
CA VAL A 724 10.35 -0.26 11.16
C VAL A 724 9.25 0.11 12.15
N TRP A 725 9.33 -0.46 13.34
CA TRP A 725 8.48 -0.16 14.48
C TRP A 725 9.25 0.68 15.50
N SER A 726 8.70 1.80 15.93
CA SER A 726 9.30 2.61 16.99
C SER A 726 8.31 2.83 18.11
N HIS A 727 8.64 2.23 19.25
CA HIS A 727 8.02 2.55 20.53
C HIS A 727 9.05 3.06 21.53
N SER A 728 10.09 3.71 21.00
CA SER A 728 11.16 4.31 21.79
C SER A 728 10.62 5.33 22.81
N GLY A 729 11.27 5.42 23.97
CA GLY A 729 11.07 6.49 24.94
C GLY A 729 11.56 7.86 24.44
N ALA A 730 12.48 7.87 23.48
CA ALA A 730 12.93 9.06 22.75
C ALA A 730 12.03 9.34 21.54
N ASP A 731 11.72 10.61 21.29
CA ASP A 731 10.94 11.00 20.11
C ASP A 731 11.79 10.97 18.84
N ILE A 732 11.87 9.78 18.25
CA ILE A 732 12.56 9.50 16.98
C ILE A 732 11.56 9.29 15.83
N SER A 733 10.27 9.58 16.06
CA SER A 733 9.16 9.28 15.14
C SER A 733 9.41 9.94 13.78
N ALA A 734 9.74 11.23 13.78
CA ALA A 734 10.04 11.99 12.57
C ALA A 734 11.23 11.42 11.79
N THR A 735 12.32 11.07 12.47
CA THR A 735 13.51 10.48 11.82
C THR A 735 13.19 9.14 11.18
N VAL A 736 12.48 8.25 11.89
CA VAL A 736 12.10 6.93 11.37
C VAL A 736 11.23 7.07 10.11
N GLU A 737 10.21 7.93 10.16
CA GLU A 737 9.33 8.14 9.02
C GLU A 737 10.04 8.82 7.83
N LEU A 738 10.92 9.79 8.09
CA LEU A 738 11.70 10.48 7.06
C LEU A 738 12.59 9.50 6.28
N GLU A 739 13.33 8.67 7.01
CA GLU A 739 14.29 7.71 6.45
C GLU A 739 13.59 6.51 5.77
N SER A 740 12.36 6.17 6.20
CA SER A 740 11.55 5.12 5.58
C SER A 740 11.26 5.38 4.09
N ALA A 741 11.27 6.65 3.66
CA ALA A 741 11.01 7.05 2.28
C ALA A 741 12.05 6.55 1.26
N GLY A 742 13.19 5.98 1.69
CA GLY A 742 14.19 5.40 0.78
C GLY A 742 13.61 4.29 -0.10
N ASN A 743 13.19 3.18 0.53
CA ASN A 743 12.53 2.04 -0.11
C ASN A 743 11.01 1.99 0.18
N LEU A 744 10.44 3.04 0.78
CA LEU A 744 9.03 3.11 1.17
C LEU A 744 8.58 1.96 2.10
N LYS A 745 9.51 1.45 2.92
CA LYS A 745 9.18 0.47 3.97
C LYS A 745 8.06 0.99 4.86
N ARG A 746 7.27 0.06 5.40
CA ARG A 746 6.22 0.42 6.37
C ARG A 746 6.86 1.00 7.64
N SER A 747 6.23 2.01 8.22
CA SER A 747 6.60 2.54 9.52
C SER A 747 5.42 2.49 10.48
N TRP A 748 5.69 2.09 11.72
CA TRP A 748 4.74 2.16 12.82
C TRP A 748 5.40 2.83 14.01
N VAL A 749 5.08 4.10 14.23
CA VAL A 749 5.70 4.93 15.27
C VAL A 749 4.68 5.33 16.32
N ASN A 750 5.15 5.57 17.55
CA ASN A 750 4.29 5.97 18.66
C ASN A 750 3.98 7.47 18.68
N ASN A 751 4.65 8.30 17.87
CA ASN A 751 4.47 9.76 17.87
C ASN A 751 4.60 10.36 19.27
N ALA A 752 5.57 9.88 20.05
CA ALA A 752 5.76 10.25 21.46
C ALA A 752 4.53 10.01 22.37
N HIS A 753 3.67 9.04 22.03
CA HIS A 753 2.57 8.57 22.89
C HIS A 753 2.89 7.23 23.56
N ALA A 754 2.60 7.15 24.85
CA ALA A 754 2.75 5.96 25.67
C ALA A 754 1.74 4.89 25.25
N ARG A 755 2.13 3.64 25.44
CA ARG A 755 1.28 2.47 25.27
C ARG A 755 1.15 1.77 26.62
N ASP A 756 -0.06 1.33 26.96
CA ASP A 756 -0.23 0.45 28.11
C ASP A 756 0.23 -0.97 27.74
N TRP A 757 1.49 -1.26 28.01
CA TRP A 757 2.10 -2.58 27.72
C TRP A 757 1.50 -3.71 28.56
N MET A 758 1.00 -3.39 29.75
CA MET A 758 0.38 -4.36 30.66
C MET A 758 -1.07 -4.67 30.25
N GLY A 759 -1.77 -3.67 29.71
CA GLY A 759 -3.14 -3.78 29.23
C GLY A 759 -3.28 -4.35 27.82
N THR A 760 -4.49 -4.22 27.27
CA THR A 760 -4.86 -4.72 25.94
C THR A 760 -4.17 -3.99 24.81
N ASP A 761 -3.66 -2.77 25.05
CA ASP A 761 -2.91 -2.01 24.05
C ASP A 761 -1.53 -2.60 23.79
N GLY A 762 -0.96 -3.34 24.74
CA GLY A 762 0.33 -4.02 24.64
C GLY A 762 0.28 -5.36 23.89
N GLU A 763 -0.89 -5.80 23.44
CA GLU A 763 -1.05 -7.05 22.69
C GLU A 763 -2.20 -7.03 21.66
N GLY A 764 -2.37 -8.14 20.95
CA GLY A 764 -3.56 -8.40 20.15
C GLY A 764 -3.38 -8.26 18.64
N LYS A 765 -4.50 -8.23 17.92
CA LYS A 765 -4.54 -8.31 16.45
C LYS A 765 -3.88 -7.12 15.74
N SER A 766 -3.72 -5.98 16.41
CA SER A 766 -3.04 -4.80 15.85
C SER A 766 -1.57 -5.09 15.55
N PHE A 767 -0.86 -5.78 16.44
CA PHE A 767 0.53 -6.21 16.22
C PHE A 767 0.62 -7.23 15.09
N LEU A 768 -0.34 -8.17 15.02
CA LEU A 768 -0.41 -9.15 13.94
C LEU A 768 -0.59 -8.45 12.59
N GLY A 769 -1.53 -7.51 12.48
CA GLY A 769 -1.72 -6.70 11.27
C GLY A 769 -0.50 -5.85 10.89
N GLN A 770 0.26 -5.37 11.87
CA GLN A 770 1.54 -4.69 11.60
C GLN A 770 2.64 -5.66 11.14
N ALA A 771 2.52 -6.94 11.50
CA ALA A 771 3.46 -8.02 11.16
C ALA A 771 3.08 -8.79 9.89
N THR A 772 1.97 -8.44 9.23
CA THR A 772 1.51 -9.11 8.01
C THR A 772 1.25 -8.14 6.86
N GLU A 773 1.51 -8.60 5.65
CA GLU A 773 0.94 -8.07 4.41
C GLU A 773 -0.30 -8.88 4.03
N VAL A 774 -1.26 -8.23 3.37
CA VAL A 774 -2.38 -8.94 2.73
C VAL A 774 -2.05 -9.15 1.27
N LYS A 775 -2.00 -10.40 0.82
CA LYS A 775 -1.94 -10.77 -0.60
C LYS A 775 -3.27 -11.34 -1.04
N THR A 776 -3.91 -10.71 -2.02
CA THR A 776 -5.18 -11.18 -2.57
C THR A 776 -4.92 -12.07 -3.80
N VAL A 777 -5.14 -13.37 -3.66
CA VAL A 777 -5.00 -14.34 -4.77
C VAL A 777 -6.38 -14.68 -5.33
N TRP A 778 -6.62 -14.30 -6.58
CA TRP A 778 -7.85 -14.63 -7.28
C TRP A 778 -7.69 -15.98 -7.98
N VAL A 779 -8.60 -16.91 -7.67
CA VAL A 779 -8.57 -18.26 -8.22
C VAL A 779 -9.91 -18.63 -8.85
N PRO A 780 -9.91 -19.45 -9.91
CA PRO A 780 -11.12 -20.07 -10.41
C PRO A 780 -11.81 -20.87 -9.30
N TYR A 781 -13.13 -20.69 -9.19
CA TYR A 781 -13.98 -21.43 -8.27
C TYR A 781 -15.34 -21.61 -8.95
N GLY A 782 -15.88 -22.83 -8.90
CA GLY A 782 -17.18 -23.15 -9.48
C GLY A 782 -18.30 -22.75 -8.51
N GLU A 783 -19.36 -22.14 -9.04
CA GLU A 783 -20.63 -21.99 -8.31
C GLU A 783 -21.47 -23.27 -8.42
#